data_AF-A0A094I0H4-F1
#
_entry.id   AF-A0A094I0H4-F1
#
_cell.length_a   1.000
_cell.length_b   1.000
_cell.length_c   1.000
_cell.angle_alpha   90.00
_cell.angle_beta   90.00
_cell.angle_gamma   90.00
#
_symmetry.space_group_name_H-M   'P 1'
#
loop_
_entity.id
_entity.type
_entity.pdbx_description
1 polymer ?
#
loop_
_entity_poly.entity_id
_entity_poly.type
_entity_poly.pdbx_seq_one_letter_code
_entity_poly.pdbx_strand_id
1 'polypeptide(L)'
;MLVGFFLLFIGTVLQGAAQNVGMMIASRFILGFGTAFLAQPSPILVTELAYPTQRGKITGFYNTFYYFGVVLAAWSAYGTFSTPKSRKRTAIASILGLFAQWSGNAVISYYFTLVLNTIGITDVSSQALINGLLQIFNWFAAVVAGALMVDRIGRRKLFLISTGGMLCSYIVWTILSSVLAADAAKSRSISSSVETPEIVDIAIIGAGPCALAVAARMRETTPSALFTDAEHQRYHWIKRHKHRVKVVPTKGRATNKILIEDKSEKPCGQTCKVPKYIMAAYDSSGSDWMAKWTCLFRAYDIKTLRTYAYAEGREKEMVKLKGVVGKEISKHHMKKKMKRTPFVNAHTGKSIDERDMQDYYTPSTSLFNDYCKNCVDRYSLNNLVTQTDVHSIEYHEQGIYERPDKCFTIKTSTGTKLARTVVLAIGPGMPAPLPFTSNEAEGACHTSQLLKQECLAPHVKIKVDSKHTTNVIVVGGGLTSAQIVDLCIKKGVSKVWHIMRDNFKIKYFDFTLDWIAKYKNINQAAFWSADTDEERYEMILSARNGGSITPAYKAVLESHQTKGNVLRYTKTQIVGTSWDSTSKLWTIKTEPPIPDLPPIDYIYYATGAKADIKAMPLLKSLLQSHPIETVGGLPCLTYDMQWSKDVPLFVAGRFAGLQLGPVAANLEGARAGAERISWRLQEILEDIDRDGDCNELVDEMDKLRERAERSWTHLNMFDTVSVGGD
;
A
#
# COMPACT_ATOMS: atom_id res chain seq x y z
N MET A 1 -20.64 37.26 31.41
CA MET A 1 -20.04 37.99 30.26
C MET A 1 -20.60 39.40 30.09
N LEU A 2 -21.93 39.60 29.93
CA LEU A 2 -22.52 40.94 29.75
C LEU A 2 -22.16 41.94 30.87
N VAL A 3 -22.17 41.49 32.14
CA VAL A 3 -21.72 42.29 33.29
C VAL A 3 -20.25 42.70 33.16
N GLY A 4 -19.37 41.78 32.74
CA GLY A 4 -17.96 42.10 32.52
C GLY A 4 -17.76 43.10 31.38
N PHE A 5 -18.54 43.00 30.29
CA PHE A 5 -18.49 43.96 29.18
C PHE A 5 -18.92 45.37 29.63
N PHE A 6 -20.00 45.46 30.40
CA PHE A 6 -20.47 46.73 30.96
C PHE A 6 -19.44 47.37 31.90
N LEU A 7 -18.80 46.58 32.77
CA LEU A 7 -17.71 47.05 33.63
C LEU A 7 -16.49 47.51 32.84
N LEU A 8 -16.14 46.84 31.74
CA LEU A 8 -15.07 47.28 30.84
C LEU A 8 -15.39 48.61 30.17
N PHE A 9 -16.63 48.79 29.72
CA PHE A 9 -17.07 50.04 29.11
C PHE A 9 -16.98 51.21 30.10
N ILE A 10 -17.50 51.03 31.33
CA ILE A 10 -17.39 52.05 32.38
C ILE A 10 -15.93 52.33 32.73
N GLY A 11 -15.12 51.28 32.91
CA GLY A 11 -13.71 51.41 33.27
C GLY A 11 -12.89 52.14 32.20
N THR A 12 -13.17 51.91 30.91
CA THR A 12 -12.47 52.59 29.80
C THR A 12 -12.85 54.06 29.69
N VAL A 13 -14.14 54.39 29.83
CA VAL A 13 -14.62 55.79 29.87
C VAL A 13 -14.04 56.53 31.07
N LEU A 14 -14.06 55.91 32.25
CA LEU A 14 -13.51 56.49 33.48
C LEU A 14 -11.99 56.71 33.37
N GLN A 15 -11.27 55.79 32.71
CA GLN A 15 -9.84 55.94 32.49
C GLN A 15 -9.51 57.01 31.44
N GLY A 16 -10.34 57.15 30.39
CA GLY A 16 -10.19 58.18 29.37
C GLY A 16 -10.48 59.60 29.86
N ALA A 17 -11.37 59.73 30.85
CA ALA A 17 -11.73 61.00 31.47
C ALA A 17 -10.99 61.28 32.80
N ALA A 18 -9.94 60.52 33.12
CA ALA A 18 -9.29 60.59 34.43
C ALA A 18 -8.55 61.92 34.66
N GLN A 19 -8.98 62.68 35.67
CA GLN A 19 -8.37 63.98 36.05
C GLN A 19 -7.43 63.87 37.26
N ASN A 20 -7.54 62.81 38.06
CA ASN A 20 -6.75 62.60 39.29
C ASN A 20 -6.21 61.16 39.37
N VAL A 21 -5.09 60.96 40.07
CA VAL A 21 -4.45 59.63 40.24
C VAL A 21 -5.40 58.61 40.88
N GLY A 22 -6.23 59.04 41.84
CA GLY A 22 -7.24 58.16 42.46
C GLY A 22 -8.28 57.62 41.46
N MET A 23 -8.71 58.45 40.50
CA MET A 23 -9.64 58.06 39.43
C MET A 23 -8.98 57.08 38.44
N MET A 24 -7.67 57.22 38.21
CA MET A 24 -6.88 56.28 37.41
C MET A 24 -6.72 54.92 38.10
N ILE A 25 -6.54 54.89 39.43
CA ILE A 25 -6.45 53.64 40.20
C ILE A 25 -7.83 52.95 40.23
N ALA A 26 -8.90 53.71 40.48
CA ALA A 26 -10.26 53.18 40.50
C ALA A 26 -10.67 52.58 39.14
N SER A 27 -10.36 53.27 38.03
CA SER A 27 -10.63 52.75 36.68
C SER A 27 -9.82 51.48 36.36
N ARG A 28 -8.54 51.42 36.74
CA ARG A 28 -7.70 50.21 36.61
C ARG A 28 -8.27 49.03 37.38
N PHE A 29 -8.79 49.26 38.57
CA PHE A 29 -9.43 48.23 39.38
C PHE A 29 -10.70 47.70 38.71
N ILE A 30 -11.59 48.60 38.25
CA ILE A 30 -12.82 48.25 37.55
C ILE A 30 -12.53 47.48 36.26
N LEU A 31 -11.52 47.90 35.50
CA LEU A 31 -11.08 47.20 34.29
C LEU A 31 -10.50 45.82 34.60
N GLY A 32 -9.62 45.70 35.59
CA GLY A 32 -9.04 44.42 36.01
C GLY A 32 -10.09 43.44 36.50
N PHE A 33 -11.11 43.93 37.20
CA PHE A 33 -12.24 43.12 37.64
C PHE A 33 -13.14 42.73 36.45
N GLY A 34 -13.46 43.67 35.56
CA GLY A 34 -14.26 43.41 34.36
C GLY A 34 -13.60 42.42 33.38
N THR A 35 -12.26 42.48 33.22
CA THR A 35 -11.53 41.52 32.38
C THR A 35 -11.57 40.12 32.94
N ALA A 36 -11.50 39.94 34.27
CA ALA A 36 -11.58 38.61 34.89
C ALA A 36 -12.92 37.90 34.61
N PHE A 37 -14.03 38.65 34.63
CA PHE A 37 -15.39 38.14 34.32
C PHE A 37 -15.61 37.77 32.84
N LEU A 38 -14.73 38.22 31.95
CA LEU A 38 -14.78 37.91 30.52
C LEU A 38 -13.74 36.86 30.14
N ALA A 39 -12.51 36.99 30.62
CA ALA A 39 -11.39 36.16 30.19
C ALA A 39 -11.50 34.70 30.62
N GLN A 40 -12.13 34.43 31.78
CA GLN A 40 -12.17 33.07 32.35
C GLN A 40 -13.35 32.22 31.84
N PRO A 41 -14.60 32.71 31.78
CA PRO A 41 -15.71 31.88 31.33
C PRO A 41 -15.73 31.67 29.81
N SER A 42 -15.06 32.54 29.05
CA SER A 42 -15.06 32.51 27.58
C SER A 42 -14.44 31.25 26.97
N PRO A 43 -13.22 30.83 27.31
CA PRO A 43 -12.66 29.60 26.78
C PRO A 43 -13.46 28.36 27.20
N ILE A 44 -13.98 28.34 28.43
CA ILE A 44 -14.79 27.24 28.97
C ILE A 44 -16.09 27.09 28.17
N LEU A 45 -16.83 28.18 28.00
CA LEU A 45 -18.07 28.18 27.23
C LEU A 45 -17.82 27.82 25.75
N VAL A 46 -16.71 28.29 25.17
CA VAL A 46 -16.32 27.90 23.81
C VAL A 46 -16.03 26.41 23.72
N THR A 47 -15.38 25.81 24.72
CA THR A 47 -15.12 24.36 24.73
C THR A 47 -16.37 23.53 24.99
N GLU A 48 -17.34 24.04 25.77
CA GLU A 48 -18.61 23.36 26.06
C GLU A 48 -19.58 23.41 24.87
N LEU A 49 -19.66 24.55 24.18
CA LEU A 49 -20.52 24.71 22.99
C LEU A 49 -19.92 24.08 21.72
N ALA A 50 -18.60 23.91 21.66
CA ALA A 50 -17.95 23.32 20.50
C ALA A 50 -18.11 21.80 20.48
N TYR A 51 -18.54 21.28 19.32
CA TYR A 51 -18.59 19.85 19.05
C TYR A 51 -17.20 19.21 19.24
N PRO A 52 -17.08 17.99 19.80
CA PRO A 52 -15.80 17.39 20.19
C PRO A 52 -14.72 17.40 19.10
N THR A 53 -15.10 17.11 17.85
CA THR A 53 -14.22 17.09 16.66
C THR A 53 -13.68 18.46 16.25
N GLN A 54 -14.38 19.55 16.63
CA GLN A 54 -14.02 20.93 16.28
C GLN A 54 -13.49 21.73 17.46
N ARG A 55 -13.61 21.20 18.69
CA ARG A 55 -13.22 21.86 19.95
C ARG A 55 -11.80 22.40 19.90
N GLY A 56 -10.84 21.63 19.40
CA GLY A 56 -9.45 22.08 19.25
C GLY A 56 -9.29 23.25 18.26
N LYS A 57 -9.99 23.20 17.11
CA LYS A 57 -9.93 24.25 16.08
C LYS A 57 -10.57 25.56 16.56
N ILE A 58 -11.75 25.48 17.17
CA ILE A 58 -12.50 26.65 17.66
C ILE A 58 -11.79 27.30 18.85
N THR A 59 -11.23 26.50 19.77
CA THR A 59 -10.41 27.01 20.87
C THR A 59 -9.12 27.67 20.36
N GLY A 60 -8.51 27.13 19.30
CA GLY A 60 -7.40 27.76 18.59
C GLY A 60 -7.76 29.11 17.96
N PHE A 61 -8.95 29.23 17.37
CA PHE A 61 -9.44 30.49 16.82
C PHE A 61 -9.66 31.56 17.90
N TYR A 62 -10.20 31.20 19.06
CA TYR A 62 -10.37 32.12 20.19
C TYR A 62 -9.03 32.79 20.60
N ASN A 63 -7.96 31.99 20.72
CA ASN A 63 -6.63 32.51 21.02
C ASN A 63 -6.04 33.39 19.89
N THR A 64 -6.41 33.12 18.64
CA THR A 64 -5.93 33.90 17.49
C THR A 64 -6.52 35.32 17.50
N PHE A 65 -7.78 35.48 17.92
CA PHE A 65 -8.42 36.79 18.03
C PHE A 65 -7.82 37.69 19.12
N TYR A 66 -7.25 37.10 20.17
CA TYR A 66 -6.48 37.86 21.16
C TYR A 66 -5.28 38.57 20.50
N TYR A 67 -4.51 37.86 19.66
CA TYR A 67 -3.38 38.45 18.95
C TYR A 67 -3.80 39.55 17.98
N PHE A 68 -4.96 39.42 17.33
CA PHE A 68 -5.52 40.48 16.50
C PHE A 68 -5.77 41.77 17.30
N GLY A 69 -6.33 41.65 18.52
CA GLY A 69 -6.49 42.80 19.43
C GLY A 69 -5.17 43.41 19.88
N VAL A 70 -4.16 42.58 20.18
CA VAL A 70 -2.81 43.06 20.54
C VAL A 70 -2.14 43.79 19.38
N VAL A 71 -2.29 43.33 18.14
CA VAL A 71 -1.75 44.02 16.95
C VAL A 71 -2.39 45.39 16.76
N LEU A 72 -3.71 45.51 16.92
CA LEU A 72 -4.40 46.81 16.85
C LEU A 72 -3.96 47.76 17.98
N ALA A 73 -3.83 47.25 19.20
CA ALA A 73 -3.32 48.03 20.34
C ALA A 73 -1.87 48.47 20.11
N ALA A 74 -1.01 47.58 19.61
CA ALA A 74 0.38 47.88 19.26
C ALA A 74 0.48 48.94 18.14
N TRP A 75 -0.43 48.92 17.16
CA TRP A 75 -0.50 49.92 16.09
C TRP A 75 -0.94 51.28 16.62
N SER A 76 -1.88 51.32 17.58
CA SER A 76 -2.27 52.56 18.26
C SER A 76 -1.13 53.15 19.10
N ALA A 77 -0.33 52.29 19.76
CA ALA A 77 0.89 52.71 20.46
C ALA A 77 2.01 53.12 19.48
N TYR A 78 2.09 52.49 18.30
CA TYR A 78 3.01 52.85 17.22
C TYR A 78 2.74 54.27 16.70
N GLY A 79 1.48 54.70 16.65
CA GLY A 79 1.10 56.08 16.34
C GLY A 79 1.66 57.14 17.31
N THR A 80 2.19 56.73 18.47
CA THR A 80 2.78 57.63 19.50
C THR A 80 4.32 57.70 19.42
N PHE A 81 4.93 57.27 18.31
CA PHE A 81 6.39 57.10 18.14
C PHE A 81 7.23 58.37 17.96
N SER A 82 6.69 59.58 18.15
CA SER A 82 7.39 60.82 17.79
C SER A 82 8.59 61.21 18.68
N THR A 83 8.99 60.41 19.68
CA THR A 83 10.13 60.74 20.56
C THR A 83 11.23 59.66 20.64
N PRO A 84 12.52 60.03 20.59
CA PRO A 84 13.65 59.06 20.66
C PRO A 84 13.67 58.16 21.91
N LYS A 85 13.16 58.64 23.05
CA LYS A 85 13.05 57.87 24.31
C LYS A 85 11.95 56.79 24.27
N SER A 86 10.92 56.91 23.43
CA SER A 86 9.85 55.91 23.32
C SER A 86 10.28 54.68 22.52
N ARG A 87 11.22 54.83 21.57
CA ARG A 87 11.71 53.73 20.71
C ARG A 87 12.36 52.58 21.50
N LYS A 88 13.27 52.91 22.43
CA LYS A 88 13.95 51.90 23.26
C LYS A 88 12.99 51.25 24.26
N ARG A 89 12.03 52.00 24.80
CA ARG A 89 11.00 51.48 25.72
C ARG A 89 10.03 50.54 25.01
N THR A 90 9.64 50.89 23.78
CA THR A 90 8.76 50.05 22.96
C THR A 90 9.48 48.78 22.51
N ALA A 91 10.74 48.86 22.10
CA ALA A 91 11.54 47.68 21.76
C ALA A 91 11.66 46.70 22.94
N ILE A 92 11.95 47.20 24.15
CA ILE A 92 12.01 46.38 25.36
C ILE A 92 10.64 45.77 25.69
N ALA A 93 9.55 46.54 25.58
CA ALA A 93 8.19 46.04 25.82
C ALA A 93 7.77 44.96 24.81
N SER A 94 8.10 45.13 23.52
CA SER A 94 7.80 44.15 22.48
C SER A 94 8.60 42.86 22.66
N ILE A 95 9.90 42.97 22.98
CA ILE A 95 10.75 41.82 23.26
C ILE A 95 10.26 41.08 24.52
N LEU A 96 9.91 41.82 25.58
CA LEU A 96 9.35 41.24 26.80
C LEU A 96 8.03 40.50 26.55
N GLY A 97 7.14 41.08 25.74
CA GLY A 97 5.88 40.45 25.36
C GLY A 97 6.07 39.15 24.57
N LEU A 98 7.03 39.12 23.65
CA LEU A 98 7.37 37.93 22.88
C LEU A 98 7.90 36.82 23.78
N PHE A 99 8.87 37.11 24.65
CA PHE A 99 9.44 36.12 25.56
C PHE A 99 8.46 35.62 26.62
N ALA A 100 7.55 36.48 27.11
CA ALA A 100 6.52 36.07 28.07
C ALA A 100 5.56 35.02 27.48
N GLN A 101 5.19 35.16 26.19
CA GLN A 101 4.31 34.21 25.51
C GLN A 101 5.04 32.93 25.08
N TRP A 102 6.33 33.02 24.74
CA TRP A 102 7.13 31.86 24.34
C TRP A 102 7.47 30.91 25.51
N SER A 103 7.26 31.36 26.76
CA SER A 103 7.53 30.58 27.98
C SER A 103 6.59 29.38 28.21
N GLY A 104 5.64 29.12 27.30
CA GLY A 104 4.77 27.93 27.35
C GLY A 104 3.65 27.99 28.40
N ASN A 105 3.49 29.11 29.11
CA ASN A 105 2.52 29.26 30.21
C ASN A 105 1.07 28.94 29.80
N ALA A 106 0.69 29.32 28.58
CA ALA A 106 -0.63 29.04 28.03
C ALA A 106 -0.89 27.52 27.90
N VAL A 107 0.09 26.76 27.41
CA VAL A 107 -0.03 25.31 27.21
C VAL A 107 -0.24 24.60 28.55
N ILE A 108 0.58 24.93 29.56
CA ILE A 108 0.47 24.31 30.89
C ILE A 108 -0.89 24.61 31.52
N SER A 109 -1.39 25.85 31.42
CA SER A 109 -2.68 26.25 31.99
C SER A 109 -3.87 25.59 31.28
N TYR A 110 -3.83 25.48 29.94
CA TYR A 110 -4.93 24.91 29.16
C TYR A 110 -5.00 23.38 29.21
N TYR A 111 -3.84 22.70 29.29
CA TYR A 111 -3.77 21.24 29.37
C TYR A 111 -3.59 20.73 30.80
N PHE A 112 -3.71 21.60 31.81
CA PHE A 112 -3.54 21.22 33.21
C PHE A 112 -4.45 20.05 33.60
N THR A 113 -5.71 20.07 33.21
CA THR A 113 -6.68 18.99 33.46
C THR A 113 -6.32 17.70 32.73
N LEU A 114 -5.80 17.79 31.50
CA LEU A 114 -5.32 16.63 30.73
C LEU A 114 -4.07 15.99 31.38
N VAL A 115 -3.18 16.82 31.95
CA VAL A 115 -2.02 16.34 32.71
C VAL A 115 -2.47 15.67 34.02
N LEU A 116 -3.44 16.24 34.75
CA LEU A 116 -4.01 15.62 35.94
C LEU A 116 -4.69 14.28 35.65
N ASN A 117 -5.40 14.17 34.53
CA ASN A 117 -5.97 12.90 34.05
C ASN A 117 -4.89 11.85 33.80
N THR A 118 -3.76 12.25 33.22
CA THR A 118 -2.61 11.35 32.97
C THR A 118 -1.97 10.84 34.26
N ILE A 119 -2.06 11.62 35.35
CA ILE A 119 -1.56 11.28 36.69
C ILE A 119 -2.61 10.48 37.50
N GLY A 120 -3.81 10.24 36.93
CA GLY A 120 -4.87 9.42 37.53
C GLY A 120 -5.88 10.19 38.37
N ILE A 121 -5.81 11.53 38.42
CA ILE A 121 -6.80 12.37 39.10
C ILE A 121 -7.86 12.78 38.08
N THR A 122 -8.93 11.99 37.96
CA THR A 122 -10.01 12.19 36.97
C THR A 122 -11.26 12.86 37.53
N ASP A 123 -11.36 13.02 38.85
CA ASP A 123 -12.52 13.64 39.50
C ASP A 123 -12.57 15.16 39.25
N VAL A 124 -13.68 15.63 38.67
CA VAL A 124 -13.88 17.03 38.24
C VAL A 124 -13.85 17.99 39.43
N SER A 125 -14.39 17.59 40.57
CA SER A 125 -14.43 18.44 41.78
C SER A 125 -13.02 18.66 42.33
N SER A 126 -12.21 17.60 42.36
CA SER A 126 -10.81 17.65 42.76
C SER A 126 -9.96 18.49 41.81
N GLN A 127 -10.16 18.36 40.50
CA GLN A 127 -9.46 19.18 39.50
C GLN A 127 -9.81 20.67 39.60
N ALA A 128 -11.09 20.99 39.77
CA ALA A 128 -11.57 22.36 39.92
C ALA A 128 -11.01 23.01 41.20
N LEU A 129 -10.95 22.26 42.30
CA LEU A 129 -10.35 22.71 43.56
C LEU A 129 -8.86 23.03 43.41
N ILE A 130 -8.09 22.14 42.77
CA ILE A 130 -6.65 22.34 42.53
C ILE A 130 -6.42 23.57 41.66
N ASN A 131 -7.20 23.72 40.58
CA ASN A 131 -7.11 24.90 39.73
C ASN A 131 -7.49 26.20 40.48
N GLY A 132 -8.54 26.16 41.32
CA GLY A 132 -8.94 27.29 42.16
C GLY A 132 -7.85 27.71 43.15
N LEU A 133 -7.21 26.74 43.83
CA LEU A 133 -6.09 26.99 44.74
C LEU A 133 -4.88 27.58 44.00
N LEU A 134 -4.59 27.11 42.78
CA LEU A 134 -3.54 27.66 41.94
C LEU A 134 -3.79 29.13 41.59
N GLN A 135 -5.04 29.53 41.33
CA GLN A 135 -5.38 30.93 41.06
C GLN A 135 -5.28 31.82 42.30
N ILE A 136 -5.65 31.31 43.47
CA ILE A 136 -5.47 32.02 44.74
C ILE A 136 -3.97 32.24 45.00
N PHE A 137 -3.14 31.23 44.74
CA PHE A 137 -1.69 31.35 44.84
C PHE A 137 -1.12 32.37 43.85
N ASN A 138 -1.54 32.33 42.58
CA ASN A 138 -1.12 33.30 41.56
C ASN A 138 -1.50 34.74 41.95
N TRP A 139 -2.70 34.93 42.50
CA TRP A 139 -3.15 36.22 43.00
C TRP A 139 -2.29 36.70 44.18
N PHE A 140 -2.03 35.83 45.16
CA PHE A 140 -1.17 36.14 46.30
C PHE A 140 0.25 36.49 45.85
N ALA A 141 0.84 35.71 44.95
CA ALA A 141 2.15 35.98 44.37
C ALA A 141 2.19 37.32 43.61
N ALA A 142 1.14 37.64 42.84
CA ALA A 142 1.04 38.91 42.13
C ALA A 142 0.95 40.12 43.09
N VAL A 143 0.21 40.00 44.18
CA VAL A 143 0.07 41.07 45.18
C VAL A 143 1.35 41.24 45.99
N VAL A 144 1.91 40.15 46.53
CA VAL A 144 3.06 40.20 47.44
C VAL A 144 4.36 40.45 46.67
N ALA A 145 4.70 39.61 45.68
CA ALA A 145 5.94 39.75 44.94
C ALA A 145 5.88 40.85 43.87
N GLY A 146 4.71 41.03 43.23
CA GLY A 146 4.52 42.01 42.16
C GLY A 146 4.20 43.41 42.66
N ALA A 147 3.13 43.60 43.45
CA ALA A 147 2.68 44.95 43.82
C ALA A 147 3.45 45.53 45.02
N LEU A 148 3.69 44.76 46.07
CA LEU A 148 4.30 45.27 47.32
C LEU A 148 5.83 45.27 47.31
N MET A 149 6.47 44.25 46.71
CA MET A 149 7.94 44.14 46.71
C MET A 149 8.64 44.91 45.59
N VAL A 150 7.92 45.41 44.59
CA VAL A 150 8.52 46.13 43.44
C VAL A 150 9.24 47.40 43.86
N ASP A 151 8.72 48.14 44.84
CA ASP A 151 9.31 49.40 45.29
C ASP A 151 10.49 49.19 46.25
N ARG A 152 10.56 48.04 46.94
CA ARG A 152 11.68 47.67 47.84
C ARG A 152 12.86 47.00 47.13
N ILE A 153 12.58 46.05 46.23
CA ILE A 153 13.61 45.21 45.58
C ILE A 153 14.06 45.79 44.23
N GLY A 154 13.20 46.59 43.60
CA GLY A 154 13.43 47.17 42.28
C GLY A 154 13.04 46.22 41.14
N ARG A 155 12.34 46.77 40.15
CA ARG A 155 11.70 46.05 39.03
C ARG A 155 12.63 45.12 38.24
N ARG A 156 13.89 45.52 38.02
CA ARG A 156 14.86 44.74 37.23
C ARG A 156 15.36 43.49 37.96
N LYS A 157 15.62 43.60 39.27
CA LYS A 157 16.12 42.47 40.07
C LYS A 157 15.04 41.41 40.25
N LEU A 158 13.80 41.85 40.50
CA LEU A 158 12.65 40.96 40.61
C LEU A 158 12.43 40.14 39.32
N PHE A 159 12.54 40.79 38.15
CA PHE A 159 12.39 40.13 36.85
C PHE A 159 13.48 39.07 36.59
N LEU A 160 14.75 39.40 36.89
CA LEU A 160 15.86 38.47 36.69
C LEU A 160 15.81 37.28 37.65
N ILE A 161 15.42 37.50 38.91
CA ILE A 161 15.26 36.42 39.90
C ILE A 161 14.13 35.48 39.48
N SER A 162 12.99 36.01 39.02
CA SER A 162 11.87 35.19 38.53
C SER A 162 12.26 34.38 37.29
N THR A 163 12.97 34.99 36.35
CA THR A 163 13.44 34.30 35.12
C THR A 163 14.44 33.18 35.46
N GLY A 164 15.37 33.43 36.38
CA GLY A 164 16.32 32.42 36.85
C GLY A 164 15.65 31.28 37.60
N GLY A 165 14.68 31.59 38.48
CA GLY A 165 13.90 30.58 39.21
C GLY A 165 13.07 29.70 38.28
N MET A 166 12.42 30.30 37.27
CA MET A 166 11.65 29.58 36.26
C MET A 166 12.56 28.62 35.46
N LEU A 167 13.74 29.07 35.03
CA LEU A 167 14.70 28.23 34.31
C LEU A 167 15.13 27.01 35.16
N CYS A 168 15.48 27.22 36.42
CA CYS A 168 15.84 26.11 37.32
C CYS A 168 14.69 25.12 37.51
N SER A 169 13.47 25.60 37.70
CA SER A 169 12.29 24.73 37.85
C SER A 169 12.01 23.90 36.59
N TYR A 170 12.17 24.48 35.40
CA TYR A 170 12.00 23.76 34.14
C TYR A 170 13.08 22.70 33.91
N ILE A 171 14.33 22.98 34.31
CA ILE A 171 15.41 21.99 34.24
C ILE A 171 15.07 20.79 35.13
N VAL A 172 14.67 21.04 36.38
CA VAL A 172 14.28 19.97 37.32
C VAL A 172 13.07 19.20 36.80
N TRP A 173 12.03 19.88 36.30
CA TRP A 173 10.84 19.23 35.75
C TRP A 173 11.17 18.37 34.52
N THR A 174 12.07 18.84 33.65
CA THR A 174 12.51 18.09 32.46
C THR A 174 13.29 16.83 32.85
N ILE A 175 14.15 16.91 33.88
CA ILE A 175 14.90 15.76 34.40
C ILE A 175 13.96 14.75 35.06
N LEU A 176 13.02 15.19 35.89
CA LEU A 176 12.06 14.29 36.53
C LEU A 176 11.15 13.60 35.51
N SER A 177 10.69 14.34 34.48
CA SER A 177 9.88 13.79 33.41
C SER A 177 10.65 12.78 32.55
N SER A 178 11.95 13.00 32.32
CA SER A 178 12.78 12.04 31.57
C SER A 178 13.09 10.77 32.37
N VAL A 179 13.25 10.88 33.69
CA VAL A 179 13.43 9.71 34.58
C VAL A 179 12.14 8.89 34.67
N LEU A 180 10.97 9.52 34.83
CA LEU A 180 9.69 8.82 34.82
C LEU A 180 9.40 8.14 33.47
N ALA A 181 9.78 8.76 32.36
CA ALA A 181 9.69 8.13 31.04
C ALA A 181 10.64 6.93 30.90
N ALA A 182 11.84 6.99 31.49
CA ALA A 182 12.79 5.88 31.50
C ALA A 182 12.30 4.71 32.38
N ASP A 183 11.68 4.99 33.54
CA ASP A 183 11.09 3.96 34.40
C ASP A 183 9.82 3.34 33.80
N ALA A 184 9.02 4.11 33.04
CA ALA A 184 7.93 3.59 32.23
C ALA A 184 8.43 2.68 31.08
N ALA A 185 9.59 3.00 30.50
CA ALA A 185 10.24 2.13 29.52
C ALA A 185 10.83 0.87 30.17
N LYS A 186 11.34 0.98 31.41
CA LYS A 186 11.92 -0.14 32.17
C LYS A 186 10.86 -1.10 32.71
N SER A 187 9.71 -0.59 33.16
CA SER A 187 8.54 -1.43 33.52
C SER A 187 7.95 -2.17 32.31
N ARG A 188 7.94 -1.56 31.12
CA ARG A 188 7.67 -2.26 29.84
C ARG A 188 8.70 -3.34 29.49
N SER A 189 9.95 -3.20 29.94
CA SER A 189 11.00 -4.23 29.74
C SER A 189 10.97 -5.37 30.76
N ILE A 190 10.29 -5.20 31.90
CA ILE A 190 10.17 -6.25 32.94
C ILE A 190 8.91 -7.11 32.71
N SER A 191 7.88 -6.56 32.06
CA SER A 191 6.68 -7.32 31.65
C SER A 191 6.90 -8.22 30.42
N SER A 192 8.12 -8.30 29.86
CA SER A 192 8.45 -9.12 28.68
C SER A 192 8.87 -10.56 29.00
N SER A 193 8.75 -11.00 30.25
CA SER A 193 9.06 -12.38 30.67
C SER A 193 7.84 -13.32 30.73
N VAL A 194 6.70 -12.89 30.20
CA VAL A 194 5.57 -13.78 29.89
C VAL A 194 5.45 -13.81 28.37
N GLU A 195 5.70 -14.97 27.75
CA GLU A 195 5.51 -15.21 26.32
C GLU A 195 4.05 -14.97 25.95
N THR A 196 3.73 -13.74 25.60
CA THR A 196 2.52 -13.45 24.85
C THR A 196 2.92 -13.25 23.39
N PRO A 197 2.25 -13.89 22.42
CA PRO A 197 2.59 -13.74 21.01
C PRO A 197 2.49 -12.27 20.59
N GLU A 198 3.60 -11.73 20.09
CA GLU A 198 3.70 -10.39 19.49
C GLU A 198 2.70 -10.30 18.33
N ILE A 199 1.77 -9.34 18.40
CA ILE A 199 0.77 -9.12 17.34
C ILE A 199 1.42 -8.34 16.22
N VAL A 200 1.29 -8.84 15.00
CA VAL A 200 1.76 -8.17 13.80
C VAL A 200 0.64 -7.29 13.24
N ASP A 201 0.92 -6.08 12.78
CA ASP A 201 -0.11 -5.23 12.17
C ASP A 201 -0.59 -5.83 10.83
N ILE A 202 0.36 -6.32 10.04
CA ILE A 202 0.11 -6.85 8.70
C ILE A 202 0.84 -8.18 8.52
N ALA A 203 0.07 -9.27 8.42
CA ALA A 203 0.58 -10.58 8.06
C ALA A 203 0.34 -10.87 6.57
N ILE A 204 1.40 -11.06 5.79
CA ILE A 204 1.32 -11.41 4.38
C ILE A 204 1.51 -12.93 4.22
N ILE A 205 0.53 -13.60 3.62
CA ILE A 205 0.55 -15.04 3.38
C ILE A 205 0.99 -15.29 1.94
N GLY A 206 2.18 -15.84 1.79
CA GLY A 206 2.87 -16.02 0.53
C GLY A 206 3.94 -14.95 0.27
N ALA A 207 4.86 -15.29 -0.63
CA ALA A 207 5.89 -14.40 -1.15
C ALA A 207 5.77 -14.24 -2.68
N GLY A 208 6.63 -13.41 -3.26
CA GLY A 208 6.70 -13.14 -4.70
C GLY A 208 6.28 -11.72 -5.05
N PRO A 209 6.11 -11.40 -6.35
CA PRO A 209 5.89 -10.04 -6.81
C PRO A 209 4.68 -9.34 -6.21
N CYS A 210 3.55 -10.05 -6.02
CA CYS A 210 2.34 -9.47 -5.42
C CYS A 210 2.57 -9.11 -3.94
N ALA A 211 3.17 -10.03 -3.18
CA ALA A 211 3.48 -9.85 -1.77
C ALA A 211 4.51 -8.72 -1.56
N LEU A 212 5.57 -8.73 -2.37
CA LEU A 212 6.61 -7.70 -2.37
C LEU A 212 6.05 -6.32 -2.75
N ALA A 213 5.14 -6.25 -3.73
CA ALA A 213 4.52 -4.99 -4.14
C ALA A 213 3.70 -4.38 -2.99
N VAL A 214 2.89 -5.18 -2.28
CA VAL A 214 2.12 -4.72 -1.11
C VAL A 214 3.06 -4.24 -0.01
N ALA A 215 4.08 -5.04 0.35
CA ALA A 215 5.02 -4.70 1.40
C ALA A 215 5.83 -3.44 1.09
N ALA A 216 6.32 -3.30 -0.16
CA ALA A 216 7.01 -2.10 -0.63
C ALA A 216 6.11 -0.88 -0.59
N ARG A 217 4.85 -1.02 -1.04
CA ARG A 217 3.89 0.08 -1.05
C ARG A 217 3.56 0.58 0.35
N MET A 218 3.50 -0.30 1.34
CA MET A 218 3.30 0.07 2.76
C MET A 218 4.50 0.81 3.38
N ARG A 219 5.70 0.67 2.80
CA ARG A 219 6.91 1.42 3.19
C ARG A 219 7.10 2.72 2.42
N GLU A 220 6.37 2.91 1.34
CA GLU A 220 6.52 4.06 0.46
C GLU A 220 5.74 5.28 0.99
N THR A 221 6.46 6.36 1.29
CA THR A 221 5.85 7.61 1.82
C THR A 221 5.16 8.45 0.75
N THR A 222 5.67 8.43 -0.48
CA THR A 222 5.08 9.09 -1.64
C THR A 222 5.01 8.08 -2.78
N PRO A 223 3.83 7.59 -3.19
CA PRO A 223 3.70 6.59 -4.22
C PRO A 223 4.25 7.09 -5.55
N SER A 224 5.49 6.73 -5.85
CA SER A 224 6.10 6.99 -7.15
C SER A 224 5.55 6.02 -8.21
N ALA A 225 4.86 4.97 -7.76
CA ALA A 225 4.10 3.99 -8.53
C ALA A 225 2.77 4.51 -9.11
N LEU A 226 2.50 5.82 -9.11
CA LEU A 226 1.40 6.43 -9.85
C LEU A 226 1.80 6.93 -11.25
N PHE A 227 3.11 7.00 -11.53
CA PHE A 227 3.63 7.48 -12.81
C PHE A 227 3.94 6.31 -13.76
N THR A 228 3.62 6.47 -15.03
CA THR A 228 4.14 5.62 -16.12
C THR A 228 5.66 5.71 -16.18
N ASP A 229 6.35 4.71 -16.74
CA ASP A 229 7.82 4.76 -16.86
C ASP A 229 8.29 5.99 -17.66
N ALA A 230 7.49 6.44 -18.65
CA ALA A 230 7.72 7.67 -19.40
C ALA A 230 7.56 8.94 -18.53
N GLU A 231 6.56 9.00 -17.66
CA GLU A 231 6.39 10.08 -16.68
C GLU A 231 7.51 10.07 -15.63
N HIS A 232 7.96 8.88 -15.22
CA HIS A 232 9.09 8.70 -14.31
C HIS A 232 10.41 9.16 -14.95
N GLN A 233 10.66 8.79 -16.21
CA GLN A 233 11.79 9.28 -17.01
C GLN A 233 11.72 10.79 -17.21
N ARG A 234 10.54 11.33 -17.52
CA ARG A 234 10.33 12.77 -17.68
C ARG A 234 10.54 13.49 -16.36
N TYR A 235 10.10 12.93 -15.24
CA TYR A 235 10.35 13.45 -13.90
C TYR A 235 11.86 13.46 -13.58
N HIS A 236 12.57 12.36 -13.85
CA HIS A 236 14.03 12.29 -13.69
C HIS A 236 14.78 13.24 -14.64
N TRP A 237 14.30 13.40 -15.87
CA TRP A 237 14.86 14.33 -16.85
C TRP A 237 14.63 15.78 -16.41
N ILE A 238 13.43 16.15 -15.97
CA ILE A 238 13.10 17.46 -15.40
C ILE A 238 13.96 17.70 -14.15
N LYS A 239 14.13 16.70 -13.28
CA LYS A 239 14.98 16.77 -12.09
C LYS A 239 16.45 17.02 -12.47
N ARG A 240 16.98 16.32 -13.48
CA ARG A 240 18.36 16.52 -14.00
C ARG A 240 18.55 17.83 -14.75
N HIS A 241 17.52 18.34 -15.41
CA HIS A 241 17.57 19.53 -16.27
C HIS A 241 16.82 20.73 -15.68
N LYS A 242 16.59 20.75 -14.37
CA LYS A 242 15.81 21.76 -13.64
C LYS A 242 16.28 23.19 -13.90
N HIS A 243 17.57 23.37 -14.24
CA HIS A 243 18.17 24.67 -14.57
C HIS A 243 18.02 25.10 -16.04
N ARG A 244 17.55 24.23 -16.92
CA ARG A 244 17.45 24.46 -18.38
C ARG A 244 16.01 24.46 -18.91
N VAL A 245 15.02 24.11 -18.09
CA VAL A 245 13.63 23.94 -18.53
C VAL A 245 12.77 25.09 -18.00
N LYS A 246 12.24 25.93 -18.90
CA LYS A 246 11.15 26.85 -18.59
C LYS A 246 9.85 26.05 -18.49
N VAL A 247 9.31 25.89 -17.30
CA VAL A 247 7.94 25.36 -17.12
C VAL A 247 6.98 26.43 -17.66
N VAL A 248 6.23 26.10 -18.71
CA VAL A 248 5.20 26.98 -19.25
C VAL A 248 4.03 26.99 -18.27
N PRO A 249 3.66 28.12 -17.67
CA PRO A 249 2.49 28.17 -16.81
C PRO A 249 1.24 27.95 -17.65
N THR A 250 0.39 27.04 -17.20
CA THR A 250 -0.97 26.89 -17.72
C THR A 250 -1.68 28.24 -17.60
N LYS A 251 -2.19 28.78 -18.72
CA LYS A 251 -2.81 30.11 -18.78
C LYS A 251 -3.87 30.25 -17.68
N GLY A 252 -3.71 31.23 -16.79
CA GLY A 252 -4.83 31.74 -16.00
C GLY A 252 -4.61 32.08 -14.53
N ARG A 253 -3.50 31.71 -13.86
CA ARG A 253 -3.22 32.18 -12.49
C ARG A 253 -1.73 32.44 -12.29
N ALA A 254 -1.40 33.68 -11.94
CA ALA A 254 -0.10 34.03 -11.39
C ALA A 254 0.03 33.41 -10.00
N THR A 255 0.51 32.17 -9.92
CA THR A 255 0.96 31.60 -8.65
C THR A 255 2.42 31.98 -8.44
N ASN A 256 2.70 32.61 -7.30
CA ASN A 256 4.04 32.92 -6.82
C ASN A 256 5.02 31.78 -7.11
N LYS A 257 6.25 32.11 -7.53
CA LYS A 257 7.36 31.16 -7.64
C LYS A 257 7.48 30.41 -6.31
N ILE A 258 6.96 29.20 -6.22
CA ILE A 258 7.29 28.27 -5.16
C ILE A 258 8.69 27.79 -5.50
N LEU A 259 9.70 28.46 -4.94
CA LEU A 259 11.03 27.88 -4.80
C LEU A 259 10.86 26.70 -3.85
N ILE A 260 10.68 25.51 -4.41
CA ILE A 260 10.81 24.27 -3.65
C ILE A 260 12.28 24.18 -3.27
N GLU A 261 12.63 24.65 -2.07
CA GLU A 261 13.91 24.37 -1.45
C GLU A 261 14.08 22.85 -1.34
N ASP A 262 15.14 22.37 -1.97
CA ASP A 262 15.47 20.96 -2.02
C ASP A 262 16.11 20.54 -0.69
N LYS A 263 15.29 20.18 0.30
CA LYS A 263 15.77 19.45 1.49
C LYS A 263 16.08 17.98 1.20
N SER A 264 16.04 17.52 -0.06
CA SER A 264 16.27 16.13 -0.45
C SER A 264 17.67 15.82 -0.98
N GLU A 265 18.57 16.81 -1.05
CA GLU A 265 20.00 16.60 -1.39
C GLU A 265 20.85 16.07 -0.22
N LYS A 266 20.27 15.21 0.62
CA LYS A 266 21.10 14.16 1.22
C LYS A 266 20.82 12.88 0.45
N PRO A 267 21.83 12.20 -0.13
CA PRO A 267 21.65 10.78 -0.49
C PRO A 267 21.02 10.12 0.73
N CYS A 268 20.03 9.25 0.55
CA CYS A 268 19.37 8.57 1.66
C CYS A 268 20.41 7.81 2.48
N GLY A 269 21.04 8.50 3.43
CA GLY A 269 22.04 7.97 4.32
C GLY A 269 21.28 7.15 5.34
N GLN A 270 21.28 5.83 5.14
CA GLN A 270 21.29 4.77 6.15
C GLN A 270 20.51 4.98 7.47
N THR A 271 19.46 5.77 7.48
CA THR A 271 18.57 5.99 8.61
C THR A 271 17.15 6.03 8.07
N CYS A 272 16.71 4.85 7.60
CA CYS A 272 15.29 4.60 7.37
C CYS A 272 14.56 4.98 8.66
N LYS A 273 13.55 5.84 8.55
CA LYS A 273 12.61 6.11 9.65
C LYS A 273 12.13 4.77 10.20
N VAL A 274 11.95 4.68 11.52
CA VAL A 274 11.41 3.50 12.19
C VAL A 274 10.15 3.02 11.44
N PRO A 275 10.01 1.71 11.17
CA PRO A 275 8.80 1.14 10.62
C PRO A 275 7.54 1.71 11.28
N LYS A 276 6.62 2.31 10.49
CA LYS A 276 5.32 2.74 11.02
C LYS A 276 4.47 1.53 11.45
N TYR A 277 4.57 0.42 10.71
CA TYR A 277 3.81 -0.80 10.94
C TYR A 277 4.75 -2.00 11.09
N ILE A 278 4.41 -2.91 12.00
CA ILE A 278 5.06 -4.22 12.16
C ILE A 278 4.46 -5.15 11.09
N MET A 279 5.30 -5.64 10.19
CA MET A 279 4.90 -6.52 9.10
C MET A 279 5.65 -7.84 9.18
N ALA A 280 4.99 -8.94 8.81
CA ALA A 280 5.61 -10.25 8.65
C ALA A 280 5.04 -10.93 7.41
N ALA A 281 5.88 -11.69 6.70
CA ALA A 281 5.46 -12.51 5.57
C ALA A 281 5.76 -13.99 5.84
N TYR A 282 4.86 -14.88 5.47
CA TYR A 282 4.96 -16.32 5.69
C TYR A 282 4.87 -17.07 4.36
N ASP A 283 5.92 -17.77 3.94
CA ASP A 283 5.93 -18.53 2.69
C ASP A 283 6.55 -19.91 2.86
N SER A 284 5.96 -20.93 2.25
CA SER A 284 6.45 -22.31 2.34
C SER A 284 7.75 -22.56 1.58
N SER A 285 8.04 -21.73 0.58
CA SER A 285 9.05 -22.01 -0.46
C SER A 285 10.46 -21.54 -0.08
N GLY A 286 10.58 -20.59 0.83
CA GLY A 286 11.87 -20.07 1.29
C GLY A 286 11.75 -18.81 2.15
N SER A 287 12.88 -18.35 2.68
CA SER A 287 13.01 -17.16 3.53
C SER A 287 13.28 -15.86 2.76
N ASP A 288 13.17 -15.89 1.43
CA ASP A 288 13.37 -14.74 0.56
C ASP A 288 12.12 -14.49 -0.29
N TRP A 289 11.83 -13.21 -0.57
CA TRP A 289 10.64 -12.75 -1.29
C TRP A 289 10.48 -13.43 -2.65
N MET A 290 11.59 -13.73 -3.34
CA MET A 290 11.57 -14.29 -4.69
C MET A 290 11.99 -15.77 -4.73
N ALA A 291 12.12 -16.46 -3.60
CA ALA A 291 12.65 -17.83 -3.52
C ALA A 291 11.94 -18.80 -4.49
N LYS A 292 10.60 -18.83 -4.46
CA LYS A 292 9.77 -19.66 -5.36
C LYS A 292 10.02 -19.34 -6.83
N TRP A 293 10.08 -18.05 -7.18
CA TRP A 293 10.24 -17.60 -8.55
C TRP A 293 11.64 -17.88 -9.08
N THR A 294 12.68 -17.62 -8.29
CA THR A 294 14.07 -17.98 -8.63
C THR A 294 14.22 -19.49 -8.84
N CYS A 295 13.54 -20.31 -8.03
CA CYS A 295 13.48 -21.75 -8.22
C CYS A 295 12.79 -22.11 -9.54
N LEU A 296 11.61 -21.54 -9.84
CA LEU A 296 10.91 -21.75 -11.12
C LEU A 296 11.80 -21.37 -12.31
N PHE A 297 12.43 -20.19 -12.28
CA PHE A 297 13.26 -19.75 -13.39
C PHE A 297 14.43 -20.68 -13.65
N ARG A 298 15.04 -21.22 -12.58
CA ARG A 298 16.10 -22.23 -12.69
C ARG A 298 15.56 -23.57 -13.20
N ALA A 299 14.43 -24.03 -12.66
CA ALA A 299 13.82 -25.31 -13.02
C ALA A 299 13.39 -25.36 -14.49
N TYR A 300 12.85 -24.27 -15.02
CA TYR A 300 12.37 -24.16 -16.38
C TYR A 300 13.36 -23.53 -17.38
N ASP A 301 14.61 -23.25 -16.97
CA ASP A 301 15.63 -22.54 -17.77
C ASP A 301 15.10 -21.23 -18.40
N ILE A 302 14.36 -20.43 -17.61
CA ILE A 302 13.74 -19.18 -18.06
C ILE A 302 14.79 -18.06 -18.01
N LYS A 303 15.11 -17.48 -19.17
CA LYS A 303 16.19 -16.49 -19.33
C LYS A 303 15.73 -15.04 -19.37
N THR A 304 14.44 -14.78 -19.62
CA THR A 304 13.91 -13.41 -19.78
C THR A 304 12.54 -13.21 -19.11
N LEU A 305 12.31 -12.02 -18.57
CA LEU A 305 11.11 -11.54 -17.86
C LEU A 305 10.76 -10.09 -18.29
N ARG A 306 9.97 -9.31 -17.53
CA ARG A 306 9.58 -7.90 -17.84
C ARG A 306 10.27 -6.91 -16.89
N THR A 307 10.59 -5.67 -17.31
CA THR A 307 11.07 -4.47 -16.52
C THR A 307 12.57 -4.18 -16.13
N TYR A 308 12.87 -2.90 -15.77
CA TYR A 308 14.05 -2.23 -15.13
C TYR A 308 15.41 -2.11 -15.85
N ALA A 309 15.48 -2.01 -17.18
CA ALA A 309 16.80 -1.91 -17.85
C ALA A 309 17.45 -0.50 -17.85
N TYR A 310 16.63 0.56 -17.84
CA TYR A 310 17.09 1.92 -18.13
C TYR A 310 17.83 2.60 -16.96
N ALA A 311 17.47 2.28 -15.71
CA ALA A 311 18.04 2.94 -14.54
C ALA A 311 19.52 2.59 -14.31
N GLU A 312 19.94 1.38 -14.71
CA GLU A 312 21.28 0.83 -14.50
C GLU A 312 22.10 0.73 -15.80
N GLY A 313 21.62 1.29 -16.92
CA GLY A 313 22.30 1.22 -18.21
C GLY A 313 22.43 -0.19 -18.80
N ARG A 314 21.55 -1.12 -18.40
CA ARG A 314 21.57 -2.54 -18.81
C ARG A 314 20.63 -2.85 -19.98
N GLU A 315 20.42 -1.87 -20.85
CA GLU A 315 19.51 -1.93 -22.01
C GLU A 315 19.84 -3.08 -22.98
N LYS A 316 21.11 -3.51 -23.02
CA LYS A 316 21.59 -4.62 -23.86
C LYS A 316 21.03 -5.98 -23.45
N GLU A 317 20.54 -6.13 -22.23
CA GLU A 317 19.90 -7.36 -21.75
C GLU A 317 18.41 -7.45 -22.10
N MET A 318 17.86 -6.40 -22.72
CA MET A 318 16.48 -6.38 -23.18
C MET A 318 16.33 -7.05 -24.55
N VAL A 319 15.41 -8.02 -24.63
CA VAL A 319 15.06 -8.69 -25.88
C VAL A 319 13.79 -8.07 -26.46
N LYS A 320 13.88 -7.59 -27.71
CA LYS A 320 12.74 -7.01 -28.44
C LYS A 320 11.71 -8.08 -28.82
N LEU A 321 10.44 -7.82 -28.56
CA LEU A 321 9.33 -8.65 -29.06
C LEU A 321 9.09 -8.36 -30.55
N LYS A 322 9.69 -9.18 -31.42
CA LYS A 322 9.56 -9.03 -32.89
C LYS A 322 8.11 -9.21 -33.34
N GLY A 323 7.68 -8.45 -34.34
CA GLY A 323 6.35 -8.63 -34.97
C GLY A 323 5.14 -8.13 -34.15
N VAL A 324 5.34 -7.67 -32.91
CA VAL A 324 4.30 -7.08 -32.06
C VAL A 324 4.02 -5.61 -32.45
N VAL A 325 5.08 -4.87 -32.74
CA VAL A 325 5.03 -3.46 -33.15
C VAL A 325 4.92 -3.35 -34.67
N GLY A 326 4.05 -2.48 -35.17
CA GLY A 326 3.92 -2.20 -36.61
C GLY A 326 4.03 -0.75 -36.97
N LYS A 327 4.39 -0.50 -38.24
CA LYS A 327 4.33 0.82 -38.85
C LYS A 327 2.94 1.42 -38.66
N GLU A 328 2.86 2.57 -38.02
CA GLU A 328 1.65 3.37 -37.88
C GLU A 328 1.04 3.58 -39.28
N ILE A 329 -0.15 3.03 -39.52
CA ILE A 329 -0.89 3.28 -40.76
C ILE A 329 -1.69 4.55 -40.51
N SER A 330 -1.33 5.66 -41.16
CA SER A 330 -2.04 6.92 -40.97
C SER A 330 -3.54 6.78 -41.27
N LYS A 331 -4.40 7.55 -40.56
CA LYS A 331 -5.87 7.55 -40.77
C LYS A 331 -6.25 7.68 -42.26
N HIS A 332 -5.50 8.49 -43.01
CA HIS A 332 -5.66 8.66 -44.45
C HIS A 332 -5.38 7.37 -45.23
N HIS A 333 -4.35 6.63 -44.85
CA HIS A 333 -3.97 5.37 -45.48
C HIS A 333 -4.94 4.21 -45.13
N MET A 334 -5.49 4.18 -43.90
CA MET A 334 -6.60 3.28 -43.53
C MET A 334 -7.86 3.56 -44.37
N LYS A 335 -8.26 4.84 -44.48
CA LYS A 335 -9.45 5.24 -45.26
C LYS A 335 -9.29 4.92 -46.75
N LYS A 336 -8.07 4.99 -47.29
CA LYS A 336 -7.74 4.59 -48.67
C LYS A 336 -7.76 3.07 -48.87
N LYS A 337 -7.37 2.28 -47.86
CA LYS A 337 -7.45 0.81 -47.87
C LYS A 337 -8.89 0.29 -47.74
N MET A 338 -9.70 0.91 -46.88
CA MET A 338 -11.12 0.58 -46.72
C MET A 338 -11.92 0.74 -48.02
N LYS A 339 -11.54 1.69 -48.89
CA LYS A 339 -12.16 1.87 -50.20
C LYS A 339 -11.78 0.81 -51.24
N ARG A 340 -10.79 -0.06 -50.98
CA ARG A 340 -10.20 -0.97 -52.00
C ARG A 340 -10.47 -2.45 -51.78
N THR A 341 -11.04 -2.88 -50.65
CA THR A 341 -11.26 -4.31 -50.36
C THR A 341 -12.54 -4.52 -49.53
N PRO A 342 -13.46 -5.41 -49.94
CA PRO A 342 -14.59 -5.80 -49.10
C PRO A 342 -14.10 -6.63 -47.92
N PHE A 343 -14.60 -6.26 -46.74
CA PHE A 343 -14.57 -6.97 -45.45
C PHE A 343 -13.62 -8.19 -45.34
N VAL A 344 -12.38 -7.94 -44.95
CA VAL A 344 -11.54 -8.92 -44.26
C VAL A 344 -11.16 -8.31 -42.91
N ASN A 345 -11.51 -9.01 -41.83
CA ASN A 345 -11.31 -8.65 -40.43
C ASN A 345 -10.03 -7.84 -40.19
N ALA A 346 -10.18 -6.55 -39.89
CA ALA A 346 -9.10 -5.60 -39.64
C ALA A 346 -8.31 -5.84 -38.31
N HIS A 347 -8.51 -6.98 -37.64
CA HIS A 347 -7.88 -7.29 -36.36
C HIS A 347 -6.57 -8.09 -36.48
N THR A 348 -6.07 -8.36 -37.69
CA THR A 348 -4.86 -9.19 -37.90
C THR A 348 -3.58 -8.40 -38.20
N GLY A 349 -3.58 -7.06 -38.11
CA GLY A 349 -2.43 -6.24 -38.51
C GLY A 349 -1.96 -5.26 -37.44
N LYS A 350 -0.96 -5.68 -36.64
CA LYS A 350 -0.08 -4.82 -35.80
C LYS A 350 -0.81 -3.68 -35.07
N SER A 351 -1.38 -4.01 -33.92
CA SER A 351 -2.20 -3.12 -33.07
C SER A 351 -1.41 -2.07 -32.27
N ILE A 352 -0.08 -2.05 -32.38
CA ILE A 352 0.82 -1.26 -31.53
C ILE A 352 1.66 -0.31 -32.40
N ASP A 353 1.69 0.95 -31.99
CA ASP A 353 2.41 2.05 -32.66
C ASP A 353 3.93 1.88 -32.50
N GLU A 354 4.71 2.32 -33.49
CA GLU A 354 6.18 2.35 -33.42
C GLU A 354 6.69 3.25 -32.29
N ARG A 355 5.92 4.27 -31.91
CA ARG A 355 6.22 5.12 -30.75
C ARG A 355 6.25 4.36 -29.43
N ASP A 356 5.39 3.35 -29.30
CA ASP A 356 5.26 2.55 -28.07
C ASP A 356 6.26 1.39 -28.03
N MET A 357 7.15 1.28 -29.03
CA MET A 357 8.08 0.15 -29.18
C MET A 357 8.94 -0.11 -27.94
N GLN A 358 9.26 0.94 -27.17
CA GLN A 358 10.09 0.86 -25.96
C GLN A 358 9.43 0.01 -24.85
N ASP A 359 8.10 -0.09 -24.84
CA ASP A 359 7.35 -0.85 -23.83
C ASP A 359 7.26 -2.36 -24.15
N TYR A 360 7.71 -2.76 -25.35
CA TYR A 360 7.61 -4.13 -25.87
C TYR A 360 8.95 -4.87 -25.89
N TYR A 361 9.66 -4.77 -24.78
CA TYR A 361 10.90 -5.49 -24.49
C TYR A 361 10.76 -6.39 -23.26
N THR A 362 11.54 -7.47 -23.23
CA THR A 362 11.66 -8.37 -22.07
C THR A 362 13.10 -8.35 -21.54
N PRO A 363 13.42 -7.82 -20.35
CA PRO A 363 14.70 -8.00 -19.67
C PRO A 363 15.08 -9.46 -19.45
N SER A 364 16.31 -9.68 -19.05
CA SER A 364 16.78 -10.95 -18.51
C SER A 364 16.14 -11.27 -17.13
N THR A 365 16.12 -12.55 -16.77
CA THR A 365 15.72 -12.99 -15.43
C THR A 365 16.63 -12.42 -14.34
N SER A 366 17.93 -12.28 -14.62
CA SER A 366 18.89 -11.65 -13.72
C SER A 366 18.53 -10.20 -13.45
N LEU A 367 18.24 -9.42 -14.49
CA LEU A 367 17.84 -8.02 -14.35
C LEU A 367 16.55 -7.85 -13.53
N PHE A 368 15.57 -8.74 -13.72
CA PHE A 368 14.35 -8.74 -12.91
C PHE A 368 14.62 -9.08 -11.44
N ASN A 369 15.47 -10.07 -11.16
CA ASN A 369 15.85 -10.41 -9.78
C ASN A 369 16.60 -9.25 -9.10
N ASP A 370 17.50 -8.59 -9.82
CA ASP A 370 18.23 -7.42 -9.33
C ASP A 370 17.27 -6.25 -9.02
N TYR A 371 16.24 -6.06 -9.85
CA TYR A 371 15.17 -5.09 -9.56
C TYR A 371 14.40 -5.42 -8.28
N CYS A 372 13.97 -6.67 -8.11
CA CYS A 372 13.28 -7.10 -6.89
C CYS A 372 14.16 -6.90 -5.65
N LYS A 373 15.46 -7.26 -5.74
CA LYS A 373 16.42 -7.04 -4.66
C LYS A 373 16.62 -5.57 -4.34
N ASN A 374 16.74 -4.71 -5.36
CA ASN A 374 16.80 -3.27 -5.18
C ASN A 374 15.56 -2.73 -4.46
N CYS A 375 14.35 -3.24 -4.78
CA CYS A 375 13.13 -2.88 -4.06
C CYS A 375 13.18 -3.32 -2.59
N VAL A 376 13.61 -4.56 -2.32
CA VAL A 376 13.75 -5.07 -0.94
C VAL A 376 14.70 -4.20 -0.13
N ASP A 377 15.87 -3.88 -0.69
CA ASP A 377 16.88 -3.06 -0.02
C ASP A 377 16.40 -1.61 0.17
N ARG A 378 15.83 -1.01 -0.88
CA ARG A 378 15.32 0.37 -0.87
C ARG A 378 14.26 0.60 0.19
N TYR A 379 13.39 -0.39 0.42
CA TYR A 379 12.30 -0.30 1.38
C TYR A 379 12.57 -1.04 2.70
N SER A 380 13.80 -1.52 2.91
CA SER A 380 14.21 -2.26 4.12
C SER A 380 13.29 -3.44 4.45
N LEU A 381 12.95 -4.24 3.44
CA LEU A 381 12.08 -5.42 3.55
C LEU A 381 12.86 -6.72 3.79
N ASN A 382 14.16 -6.60 4.09
CA ASN A 382 15.02 -7.72 4.42
C ASN A 382 14.52 -8.41 5.71
N ASN A 383 14.63 -9.74 5.77
CA ASN A 383 14.27 -10.58 6.92
C ASN A 383 12.79 -10.55 7.34
N LEU A 384 11.88 -10.02 6.52
CA LEU A 384 10.44 -10.06 6.80
C LEU A 384 9.78 -11.40 6.42
N VAL A 385 10.40 -12.18 5.53
CA VAL A 385 9.86 -13.46 5.05
C VAL A 385 10.37 -14.58 5.95
N THR A 386 9.45 -15.24 6.64
CA THR A 386 9.70 -16.45 7.42
C THR A 386 9.27 -17.67 6.62
N GLN A 387 10.19 -18.63 6.47
CA GLN A 387 9.85 -19.89 5.82
C GLN A 387 9.00 -20.77 6.74
N THR A 388 7.70 -20.90 6.45
CA THR A 388 6.78 -21.74 7.22
C THR A 388 5.53 -22.06 6.40
N ASP A 389 4.92 -23.22 6.68
CA ASP A 389 3.64 -23.60 6.09
C ASP A 389 2.51 -23.03 6.92
N VAL A 390 1.56 -22.34 6.27
CA VAL A 390 0.35 -21.83 6.91
C VAL A 390 -0.78 -22.83 6.70
N HIS A 391 -1.31 -23.36 7.80
CA HIS A 391 -2.31 -24.44 7.79
C HIS A 391 -3.75 -23.95 7.99
N SER A 392 -3.95 -22.86 8.73
CA SER A 392 -5.28 -22.30 9.00
C SER A 392 -5.19 -20.79 9.28
N ILE A 393 -6.19 -20.06 8.82
CA ILE A 393 -6.44 -18.66 9.15
C ILE A 393 -7.85 -18.57 9.75
N GLU A 394 -7.95 -18.01 10.94
CA GLU A 394 -9.18 -17.81 11.69
C GLU A 394 -9.32 -16.34 12.07
N TYR A 395 -10.52 -15.77 11.99
CA TYR A 395 -10.81 -14.40 12.41
C TYR A 395 -11.74 -14.42 13.61
N HIS A 396 -11.39 -13.68 14.67
CA HIS A 396 -12.15 -13.62 15.91
C HIS A 396 -12.75 -12.22 16.08
N GLU A 397 -14.09 -12.12 15.95
CA GLU A 397 -14.83 -10.86 16.08
C GLU A 397 -15.03 -10.42 17.53
N GLN A 398 -15.12 -11.40 18.44
CA GLN A 398 -15.06 -11.20 19.87
C GLN A 398 -13.65 -11.64 20.27
N GLY A 399 -12.87 -10.73 20.86
CA GLY A 399 -11.51 -11.02 21.28
C GLY A 399 -11.40 -12.37 22.02
N ILE A 400 -10.27 -13.05 21.89
CA ILE A 400 -10.04 -14.36 22.52
C ILE A 400 -10.10 -14.16 24.06
N TYR A 401 -10.49 -15.17 24.85
CA TYR A 401 -10.67 -15.10 26.32
C TYR A 401 -9.54 -14.39 27.12
N GLU A 402 -8.36 -14.20 26.53
CA GLU A 402 -7.20 -13.52 27.10
C GLU A 402 -6.96 -12.08 26.56
N ARG A 403 -7.65 -11.60 25.51
CA ARG A 403 -7.50 -10.25 24.91
C ARG A 403 -8.77 -9.73 24.20
N PRO A 404 -9.19 -8.47 24.42
CA PRO A 404 -10.43 -7.90 23.88
C PRO A 404 -10.40 -7.47 22.40
N ASP A 405 -9.25 -7.46 21.72
CA ASP A 405 -9.11 -6.91 20.36
C ASP A 405 -9.44 -7.91 19.24
N LYS A 406 -10.11 -7.45 18.18
CA LYS A 406 -10.37 -8.23 16.96
C LYS A 406 -9.06 -8.56 16.24
N CYS A 407 -8.77 -9.83 16.01
CA CYS A 407 -7.55 -10.25 15.34
C CYS A 407 -7.69 -11.59 14.61
N PHE A 408 -6.72 -11.84 13.72
CA PHE A 408 -6.52 -13.13 13.08
C PHE A 408 -5.61 -14.03 13.89
N THR A 409 -5.99 -15.30 13.96
CA THR A 409 -5.14 -16.40 14.41
C THR A 409 -4.64 -17.17 13.18
N ILE A 410 -3.32 -17.18 12.99
CA ILE A 410 -2.65 -17.85 11.87
C ILE A 410 -1.88 -19.04 12.44
N LYS A 411 -2.34 -20.26 12.12
CA LYS A 411 -1.68 -21.50 12.54
C LYS A 411 -0.64 -21.88 11.50
N THR A 412 0.63 -21.91 11.90
CA THR A 412 1.75 -22.29 11.04
C THR A 412 2.43 -23.57 11.54
N SER A 413 3.32 -24.14 10.72
CA SER A 413 4.14 -25.29 11.13
C SER A 413 5.11 -24.99 12.27
N THR A 414 5.40 -23.71 12.52
CA THR A 414 6.32 -23.24 13.57
C THR A 414 5.61 -22.66 14.80
N GLY A 415 4.28 -22.67 14.82
CA GLY A 415 3.46 -22.21 15.94
C GLY A 415 2.30 -21.32 15.52
N THR A 416 1.67 -20.67 16.48
CA THR A 416 0.55 -19.75 16.25
C THR A 416 1.04 -18.31 16.19
N LYS A 417 0.55 -17.53 15.22
CA LYS A 417 0.84 -16.11 15.05
C LYS A 417 -0.46 -15.31 15.09
N LEU A 418 -0.40 -14.10 15.64
CA LEU A 418 -1.52 -13.19 15.70
C LEU A 418 -1.29 -11.99 14.79
N ALA A 419 -2.33 -11.57 14.08
CA ALA A 419 -2.23 -10.40 13.20
C ALA A 419 -3.51 -9.55 13.23
N ARG A 420 -3.38 -8.23 13.11
CA ARG A 420 -4.54 -7.33 12.98
C ARG A 420 -5.18 -7.44 11.60
N THR A 421 -4.34 -7.49 10.57
CA THR A 421 -4.77 -7.61 9.17
C THR A 421 -3.99 -8.72 8.47
N VAL A 422 -4.61 -9.33 7.45
CA VAL A 422 -3.99 -10.40 6.64
C VAL A 422 -4.03 -10.04 5.17
N VAL A 423 -2.95 -10.27 4.43
CA VAL A 423 -2.91 -10.14 2.97
C VAL A 423 -2.57 -11.50 2.35
N LEU A 424 -3.50 -12.07 1.59
CA LEU A 424 -3.34 -13.33 0.88
C LEU A 424 -2.71 -13.09 -0.51
N ALA A 425 -1.43 -13.47 -0.65
CA ALA A 425 -0.62 -13.30 -1.87
C ALA A 425 0.00 -14.63 -2.35
N ILE A 426 -0.78 -15.71 -2.35
CA ILE A 426 -0.33 -17.10 -2.57
C ILE A 426 -0.08 -17.50 -4.03
N GLY A 427 -0.25 -16.58 -4.98
CA GLY A 427 0.00 -16.81 -6.40
C GLY A 427 -1.15 -17.52 -7.14
N PRO A 428 -0.87 -18.41 -8.11
CA PRO A 428 -1.83 -18.82 -9.15
C PRO A 428 -2.91 -19.83 -8.70
N GLY A 429 -2.93 -20.22 -7.43
CA GLY A 429 -3.84 -21.23 -6.86
C GLY A 429 -3.23 -22.62 -6.78
N MET A 430 -4.09 -23.63 -6.65
CA MET A 430 -3.68 -25.02 -6.50
C MET A 430 -3.44 -25.68 -7.87
N PRO A 431 -2.45 -26.58 -7.98
CA PRO A 431 -2.29 -27.43 -9.15
C PRO A 431 -3.60 -28.11 -9.52
N ALA A 432 -3.88 -28.25 -10.83
CA ALA A 432 -5.02 -29.05 -11.24
C ALA A 432 -4.89 -30.49 -10.69
N PRO A 433 -5.98 -31.08 -10.17
CA PRO A 433 -5.94 -32.45 -9.68
C PRO A 433 -5.50 -33.39 -10.80
N LEU A 434 -4.68 -34.36 -10.43
CA LEU A 434 -4.14 -35.35 -11.34
C LEU A 434 -5.19 -36.44 -11.59
N PRO A 435 -5.28 -37.00 -12.82
CA PRO A 435 -6.31 -37.97 -13.16
C PRO A 435 -6.00 -39.41 -12.68
N PHE A 436 -5.07 -39.59 -11.73
CA PHE A 436 -4.57 -40.90 -11.29
C PHE A 436 -4.47 -41.00 -9.76
N THR A 437 -4.43 -42.22 -9.26
CA THR A 437 -4.46 -42.58 -7.83
C THR A 437 -3.08 -42.47 -7.17
N SER A 438 -3.02 -42.52 -5.84
CA SER A 438 -1.78 -42.41 -5.05
C SER A 438 -0.70 -43.43 -5.44
N ASN A 439 -1.11 -44.64 -5.84
CA ASN A 439 -0.19 -45.72 -6.20
C ASN A 439 0.51 -45.49 -7.56
N GLU A 440 -0.03 -44.58 -8.37
CA GLU A 440 0.46 -44.25 -9.72
C GLU A 440 1.37 -43.00 -9.73
N ALA A 441 1.60 -42.40 -8.56
CA ALA A 441 2.38 -41.17 -8.40
C ALA A 441 3.86 -41.31 -8.79
N GLU A 442 4.41 -42.52 -8.80
CA GLU A 442 5.79 -42.76 -9.27
C GLU A 442 5.92 -42.59 -10.79
N GLY A 443 4.84 -42.78 -11.54
CA GLY A 443 4.86 -42.74 -13.01
C GLY A 443 4.49 -41.39 -13.62
N ALA A 444 4.03 -40.43 -12.82
CA ALA A 444 3.54 -39.16 -13.35
C ALA A 444 3.57 -38.04 -12.31
N CYS A 445 3.71 -36.79 -12.75
CA CYS A 445 3.57 -35.64 -11.87
C CYS A 445 2.90 -34.44 -12.54
N HIS A 446 2.36 -33.55 -11.72
CA HIS A 446 2.06 -32.18 -12.15
C HIS A 446 3.37 -31.38 -12.18
N THR A 447 3.54 -30.51 -13.17
CA THR A 447 4.79 -29.73 -13.33
C THR A 447 5.11 -28.81 -12.14
N SER A 448 4.13 -28.49 -11.30
CA SER A 448 4.38 -27.77 -10.03
C SER A 448 5.26 -28.54 -9.05
N GLN A 449 5.34 -29.87 -9.14
CA GLN A 449 6.19 -30.68 -8.26
C GLN A 449 7.67 -30.54 -8.61
N LEU A 450 8.01 -30.12 -9.84
CA LEU A 450 9.38 -29.87 -10.30
C LEU A 450 10.09 -28.73 -9.57
N LEU A 451 9.38 -28.01 -8.72
CA LEU A 451 9.96 -27.08 -7.73
C LEU A 451 10.75 -27.80 -6.64
N LYS A 452 10.38 -29.04 -6.32
CA LYS A 452 10.91 -29.80 -5.17
C LYS A 452 11.74 -31.01 -5.60
N GLN A 453 11.80 -31.31 -6.90
CA GLN A 453 12.47 -32.50 -7.44
C GLN A 453 13.13 -32.21 -8.78
N GLU A 454 14.05 -33.09 -9.20
CA GLU A 454 14.66 -33.01 -10.53
C GLU A 454 13.61 -33.19 -11.64
N CYS A 455 13.92 -32.66 -12.83
CA CYS A 455 13.02 -32.78 -13.98
C CYS A 455 12.73 -34.25 -14.31
N LEU A 456 13.74 -35.11 -14.39
CA LEU A 456 13.58 -36.52 -14.73
C LEU A 456 13.32 -37.35 -13.47
N ALA A 457 12.31 -38.20 -13.51
CA ALA A 457 12.09 -39.18 -12.45
C ALA A 457 13.28 -40.17 -12.37
N PRO A 458 13.59 -40.73 -11.18
CA PRO A 458 14.78 -41.55 -10.99
C PRO A 458 14.90 -42.72 -11.97
N HIS A 459 13.80 -43.44 -12.26
CA HIS A 459 13.80 -44.56 -13.21
C HIS A 459 14.02 -44.11 -14.65
N VAL A 460 13.51 -42.94 -15.02
CA VAL A 460 13.74 -42.35 -16.35
C VAL A 460 15.19 -41.92 -16.49
N LYS A 461 15.75 -41.29 -15.45
CA LYS A 461 17.16 -40.85 -15.43
C LYS A 461 18.12 -42.03 -15.60
N ILE A 462 17.88 -43.14 -14.89
CA ILE A 462 18.68 -44.37 -15.06
C ILE A 462 18.65 -44.87 -16.51
N LYS A 463 17.48 -44.88 -17.16
CA LYS A 463 17.35 -45.27 -18.57
C LYS A 463 18.09 -44.33 -19.50
N VAL A 464 17.98 -43.01 -19.27
CA VAL A 464 18.68 -41.98 -20.04
C VAL A 464 20.21 -42.12 -19.90
N ASP A 465 20.71 -42.25 -18.67
CA ASP A 465 22.15 -42.40 -18.39
C ASP A 465 22.70 -43.70 -18.99
N SER A 466 21.88 -44.74 -19.03
CA SER A 466 22.17 -46.03 -19.68
C SER A 466 21.94 -46.01 -21.19
N LYS A 467 21.66 -44.85 -21.80
CA LYS A 467 21.39 -44.66 -23.24
C LYS A 467 20.27 -45.56 -23.80
N HIS A 468 19.33 -45.97 -22.96
CA HIS A 468 18.14 -46.70 -23.40
C HIS A 468 17.12 -45.72 -24.00
N THR A 469 16.31 -46.21 -24.93
CA THR A 469 15.22 -45.43 -25.51
C THR A 469 14.18 -45.10 -24.43
N THR A 470 13.83 -43.81 -24.31
CA THR A 470 12.84 -43.32 -23.36
C THR A 470 11.71 -42.58 -24.07
N ASN A 471 10.47 -42.85 -23.65
CA ASN A 471 9.26 -42.25 -24.15
C ASN A 471 8.53 -41.53 -23.01
N VAL A 472 8.33 -40.22 -23.16
CA VAL A 472 7.65 -39.40 -22.16
C VAL A 472 6.45 -38.71 -22.78
N ILE A 473 5.34 -38.59 -22.04
CA ILE A 473 4.22 -37.74 -22.42
C ILE A 473 4.29 -36.40 -21.69
N VAL A 474 4.01 -35.31 -22.41
CA VAL A 474 3.73 -34.00 -21.82
C VAL A 474 2.32 -33.58 -22.21
N VAL A 475 1.47 -33.33 -21.21
CA VAL A 475 0.07 -32.93 -21.40
C VAL A 475 -0.07 -31.43 -21.15
N GLY A 476 -0.57 -30.69 -22.16
CA GLY A 476 -0.88 -29.26 -22.04
C GLY A 476 -0.57 -28.47 -23.31
N GLY A 477 -1.29 -27.37 -23.52
CA GLY A 477 -1.12 -26.47 -24.69
C GLY A 477 -0.47 -25.11 -24.34
N GLY A 478 0.06 -24.95 -23.13
CA GLY A 478 0.62 -23.70 -22.63
C GLY A 478 2.15 -23.60 -22.73
N LEU A 479 2.70 -22.47 -22.31
CA LEU A 479 4.14 -22.21 -22.29
C LEU A 479 4.89 -23.24 -21.43
N THR A 480 4.35 -23.60 -20.26
CA THR A 480 4.97 -24.58 -19.35
C THR A 480 5.12 -25.95 -20.01
N SER A 481 4.14 -26.43 -20.77
CA SER A 481 4.28 -27.69 -21.52
C SER A 481 5.41 -27.61 -22.56
N ALA A 482 5.52 -26.50 -23.29
CA ALA A 482 6.58 -26.31 -24.28
C ALA A 482 7.98 -26.29 -23.63
N GLN A 483 8.09 -25.68 -22.46
CA GLN A 483 9.32 -25.64 -21.66
C GLN A 483 9.73 -27.03 -21.18
N ILE A 484 8.77 -27.83 -20.68
CA ILE A 484 9.05 -29.20 -20.24
C ILE A 484 9.47 -30.10 -21.40
N VAL A 485 8.83 -29.97 -22.57
CA VAL A 485 9.26 -30.71 -23.77
C VAL A 485 10.73 -30.42 -24.10
N ASP A 486 11.11 -29.14 -24.18
CA ASP A 486 12.50 -28.74 -24.45
C ASP A 486 13.46 -29.25 -23.36
N LEU A 487 13.06 -29.14 -22.09
CA LEU A 487 13.86 -29.57 -20.95
C LEU A 487 14.10 -31.09 -20.94
N CYS A 488 13.07 -31.91 -21.17
CA CYS A 488 13.19 -33.36 -21.26
C CYS A 488 14.20 -33.78 -22.33
N ILE A 489 14.14 -33.17 -23.51
CA ILE A 489 15.05 -33.48 -24.63
C ILE A 489 16.48 -33.05 -24.30
N LYS A 490 16.67 -31.84 -23.76
CA LYS A 490 17.98 -31.36 -23.31
C LYS A 490 18.59 -32.26 -22.23
N LYS A 491 17.75 -32.92 -21.44
CA LYS A 491 18.14 -33.87 -20.39
C LYS A 491 18.34 -35.30 -20.90
N GLY A 492 18.20 -35.56 -22.20
CA GLY A 492 18.52 -36.85 -22.82
C GLY A 492 17.34 -37.78 -23.09
N VAL A 493 16.09 -37.33 -22.89
CA VAL A 493 14.90 -38.12 -23.27
C VAL A 493 14.86 -38.33 -24.78
N SER A 494 14.66 -39.57 -25.21
CA SER A 494 14.72 -39.93 -26.64
C SER A 494 13.52 -39.41 -27.42
N LYS A 495 12.31 -39.56 -26.87
CA LYS A 495 11.07 -39.16 -27.54
C LYS A 495 10.06 -38.55 -26.58
N VAL A 496 9.53 -37.39 -26.95
CA VAL A 496 8.47 -36.71 -26.21
C VAL A 496 7.19 -36.65 -27.03
N TRP A 497 6.11 -37.15 -26.44
CA TRP A 497 4.76 -37.17 -26.99
C TRP A 497 3.97 -36.02 -26.37
N HIS A 498 3.82 -34.92 -27.11
CA HIS A 498 3.19 -33.70 -26.64
C HIS A 498 1.70 -33.70 -27.00
N ILE A 499 0.84 -33.90 -26.00
CA ILE A 499 -0.61 -34.09 -26.17
C ILE A 499 -1.37 -32.87 -25.65
N MET A 500 -2.37 -32.42 -26.41
CA MET A 500 -3.19 -31.27 -26.05
C MET A 500 -4.62 -31.36 -26.60
N ARG A 501 -5.58 -30.85 -25.83
CA ARG A 501 -7.03 -30.95 -26.13
C ARG A 501 -7.51 -30.02 -27.25
N ASP A 502 -6.73 -28.99 -27.58
CA ASP A 502 -7.06 -27.98 -28.59
C ASP A 502 -5.79 -27.65 -29.39
N ASN A 503 -5.93 -26.89 -30.47
CA ASN A 503 -4.78 -26.36 -31.20
C ASN A 503 -3.97 -25.42 -30.30
N PHE A 504 -2.64 -25.51 -30.34
CA PHE A 504 -1.80 -24.58 -29.60
C PHE A 504 -1.92 -23.17 -30.20
N LYS A 505 -2.05 -22.18 -29.32
CA LYS A 505 -2.17 -20.77 -29.69
C LYS A 505 -0.82 -20.10 -29.57
N ILE A 506 -0.41 -19.34 -30.58
CA ILE A 506 0.86 -18.63 -30.57
C ILE A 506 0.59 -17.18 -30.13
N LYS A 507 1.07 -16.80 -28.95
CA LYS A 507 0.90 -15.45 -28.41
C LYS A 507 2.16 -15.00 -27.68
N TYR A 508 2.45 -13.70 -27.74
CA TYR A 508 3.50 -13.10 -26.91
C TYR A 508 3.04 -12.82 -25.47
N PHE A 509 1.73 -12.72 -25.26
CA PHE A 509 1.10 -12.36 -24.00
C PHE A 509 0.03 -13.38 -23.67
N ASP A 510 -0.23 -13.60 -22.37
CA ASP A 510 -1.24 -14.54 -21.89
C ASP A 510 -2.68 -14.05 -22.17
N PHE A 511 -2.85 -12.78 -22.53
CA PHE A 511 -4.11 -12.15 -22.92
C PHE A 511 -3.96 -11.43 -24.27
N THR A 512 -5.09 -11.09 -24.89
CA THR A 512 -5.09 -10.36 -26.17
C THR A 512 -4.45 -8.98 -26.02
N LEU A 513 -3.84 -8.48 -27.11
CA LEU A 513 -3.15 -7.18 -27.10
C LEU A 513 -4.09 -6.03 -26.72
N ASP A 514 -5.40 -6.18 -26.93
CA ASP A 514 -6.38 -5.16 -26.60
C ASP A 514 -6.46 -4.87 -25.10
N TRP A 515 -6.04 -5.80 -24.24
CA TRP A 515 -5.96 -5.61 -22.78
C TRP A 515 -4.66 -4.95 -22.30
N ILE A 516 -3.69 -4.69 -23.19
CA ILE A 516 -2.34 -4.21 -22.83
C ILE A 516 -1.91 -3.00 -23.66
N ALA A 517 -2.46 -2.86 -24.86
CA ALA A 517 -2.08 -1.86 -25.84
C ALA A 517 -3.17 -0.78 -25.97
N LYS A 518 -3.36 -0.26 -27.18
CA LYS A 518 -4.23 0.86 -27.53
C LYS A 518 -5.64 0.83 -26.91
N TYR A 519 -6.28 -0.33 -26.80
CA TYR A 519 -7.66 -0.47 -26.31
C TYR A 519 -7.76 -0.85 -24.83
N LYS A 520 -6.64 -0.85 -24.11
CA LYS A 520 -6.57 -1.27 -22.70
C LYS A 520 -7.57 -0.52 -21.84
N ASN A 521 -7.56 0.81 -21.90
CA ASN A 521 -8.43 1.64 -21.06
C ASN A 521 -9.91 1.41 -21.35
N ILE A 522 -10.27 1.16 -22.61
CA ILE A 522 -11.66 0.85 -23.01
C ILE A 522 -12.08 -0.50 -22.43
N ASN A 523 -11.23 -1.53 -22.55
CA ASN A 523 -11.53 -2.85 -22.01
C ASN A 523 -11.56 -2.85 -20.48
N GLN A 524 -10.68 -2.11 -19.82
CA GLN A 524 -10.70 -1.93 -18.37
C GLN A 524 -11.94 -1.16 -17.91
N ALA A 525 -12.35 -0.11 -18.65
CA ALA A 525 -13.58 0.61 -18.37
C ALA A 525 -14.81 -0.30 -18.53
N ALA A 526 -14.89 -1.08 -19.61
CA ALA A 526 -15.95 -2.06 -19.81
C ALA A 526 -16.00 -3.09 -18.66
N PHE A 527 -14.84 -3.60 -18.25
CA PHE A 527 -14.73 -4.54 -17.13
C PHE A 527 -15.26 -3.98 -15.81
N TRP A 528 -14.89 -2.75 -15.46
CA TRP A 528 -15.37 -2.12 -14.22
C TRP A 528 -16.81 -1.61 -14.31
N SER A 529 -17.32 -1.40 -15.53
CA SER A 529 -18.72 -1.04 -15.79
C SER A 529 -19.64 -2.25 -15.90
N ALA A 530 -19.11 -3.47 -15.89
CA ALA A 530 -19.89 -4.70 -15.88
C ALA A 530 -20.80 -4.75 -14.65
N ASP A 531 -22.05 -5.15 -14.87
CA ASP A 531 -23.11 -5.12 -13.86
C ASP A 531 -22.96 -6.26 -12.84
N THR A 532 -22.35 -7.39 -13.23
CA THR A 532 -22.19 -8.56 -12.37
C THR A 532 -20.78 -9.17 -12.41
N ASP A 533 -20.44 -9.94 -11.37
CA ASP A 533 -19.16 -10.63 -11.28
C ASP A 533 -19.05 -11.81 -12.27
N GLU A 534 -20.17 -12.39 -12.69
CA GLU A 534 -20.24 -13.39 -13.78
C GLU A 534 -19.76 -12.80 -15.10
N GLU A 535 -20.24 -11.62 -15.45
CA GLU A 535 -19.82 -10.92 -16.67
C GLU A 535 -18.31 -10.63 -16.62
N ARG A 536 -17.81 -10.14 -15.47
CA ARG A 536 -16.37 -9.93 -15.26
C ARG A 536 -15.57 -11.22 -15.41
N TYR A 537 -16.08 -12.33 -14.87
CA TYR A 537 -15.43 -13.63 -15.00
C TYR A 537 -15.36 -14.11 -16.46
N GLU A 538 -16.43 -13.94 -17.23
CA GLU A 538 -16.46 -14.24 -18.66
C GLU A 538 -15.48 -13.37 -19.47
N MET A 539 -15.37 -12.07 -19.14
CA MET A 539 -14.36 -11.18 -19.70
C MET A 539 -12.93 -11.68 -19.41
N ILE A 540 -12.66 -12.20 -18.21
CA ILE A 540 -11.35 -12.77 -17.85
C ILE A 540 -11.05 -14.03 -18.68
N LEU A 541 -12.03 -14.94 -18.81
CA LEU A 541 -11.87 -16.16 -19.58
C LEU A 541 -11.64 -15.87 -21.07
N SER A 542 -12.42 -14.96 -21.64
CA SER A 542 -12.33 -14.55 -23.05
C SER A 542 -11.03 -13.82 -23.35
N ALA A 543 -10.55 -12.94 -22.47
CA ALA A 543 -9.28 -12.24 -22.61
C ALA A 543 -8.08 -13.20 -22.68
N ARG A 544 -8.08 -14.22 -21.81
CA ARG A 544 -7.00 -15.23 -21.76
C ARG A 544 -7.06 -16.16 -22.97
N ASN A 545 -8.26 -16.63 -23.34
CA ASN A 545 -8.49 -17.50 -24.50
C ASN A 545 -7.56 -18.74 -24.49
N GLY A 546 -7.49 -19.42 -23.34
CA GLY A 546 -6.75 -20.68 -23.15
C GLY A 546 -5.22 -20.54 -23.02
N GLY A 547 -4.53 -21.68 -22.97
CA GLY A 547 -3.06 -21.73 -22.93
C GLY A 547 -2.44 -21.28 -24.26
N SER A 548 -1.30 -20.60 -24.18
CA SER A 548 -0.53 -20.16 -25.34
C SER A 548 0.96 -20.42 -25.20
N ILE A 549 1.62 -20.51 -26.35
CA ILE A 549 3.07 -20.69 -26.48
C ILE A 549 3.66 -19.44 -27.15
N THR A 550 4.82 -19.00 -26.69
CA THR A 550 5.51 -17.87 -27.31
C THR A 550 6.12 -18.25 -28.65
N PRO A 551 6.27 -17.31 -29.60
CA PRO A 551 6.93 -17.60 -30.89
C PRO A 551 8.34 -18.18 -30.75
N ALA A 552 9.07 -17.81 -29.70
CA ALA A 552 10.39 -18.39 -29.40
C ALA A 552 10.29 -19.90 -29.11
N TYR A 553 9.40 -20.31 -28.21
CA TYR A 553 9.22 -21.73 -27.89
C TYR A 553 8.54 -22.50 -29.02
N LYS A 554 7.73 -21.85 -29.85
CA LYS A 554 7.24 -22.45 -31.10
C LYS A 554 8.41 -22.90 -31.98
N ALA A 555 9.38 -22.02 -32.22
CA ALA A 555 10.56 -22.34 -33.02
C ALA A 555 11.41 -23.48 -32.41
N VAL A 556 11.52 -23.51 -31.08
CA VAL A 556 12.20 -24.60 -30.35
C VAL A 556 11.47 -25.93 -30.57
N LEU A 557 10.14 -25.97 -30.41
CA LEU A 557 9.34 -27.17 -30.63
C LEU A 557 9.40 -27.65 -32.09
N GLU A 558 9.37 -26.73 -33.05
CA GLU A 558 9.52 -27.06 -34.48
C GLU A 558 10.91 -27.64 -34.76
N SER A 559 11.97 -27.08 -34.17
CA SER A 559 13.33 -27.63 -34.29
C SER A 559 13.41 -29.07 -33.77
N HIS A 560 12.82 -29.35 -32.60
CA HIS A 560 12.78 -30.69 -32.03
C HIS A 560 11.91 -31.66 -32.81
N GLN A 561 10.81 -31.18 -33.40
CA GLN A 561 9.95 -31.99 -34.26
C GLN A 561 10.66 -32.36 -35.57
N THR A 562 11.39 -31.44 -36.21
CA THR A 562 12.18 -31.73 -37.42
C THR A 562 13.26 -32.78 -37.16
N LYS A 563 13.80 -32.84 -35.93
CA LYS A 563 14.76 -33.86 -35.49
C LYS A 563 14.10 -35.20 -35.15
N GLY A 564 12.78 -35.29 -35.11
CA GLY A 564 12.04 -36.50 -34.74
C GLY A 564 11.95 -36.77 -33.23
N ASN A 565 12.46 -35.86 -32.38
CA ASN A 565 12.48 -36.01 -30.93
C ASN A 565 11.11 -35.70 -30.29
N VAL A 566 10.26 -34.95 -30.99
CA VAL A 566 8.92 -34.55 -30.50
C VAL A 566 7.87 -34.91 -31.53
N LEU A 567 6.80 -35.56 -31.05
CA LEU A 567 5.56 -35.74 -31.80
C LEU A 567 4.45 -34.96 -31.11
N ARG A 568 3.77 -34.09 -31.86
CA ARG A 568 2.71 -33.23 -31.33
C ARG A 568 1.34 -33.72 -31.81
N TYR A 569 0.44 -33.93 -30.86
CA TYR A 569 -0.93 -34.38 -31.09
C TYR A 569 -1.91 -33.35 -30.52
N THR A 570 -2.51 -32.57 -31.43
CA THR A 570 -3.54 -31.58 -31.13
C THR A 570 -4.92 -32.20 -31.20
N LYS A 571 -5.87 -31.67 -30.41
CA LYS A 571 -7.23 -32.21 -30.32
C LYS A 571 -7.24 -33.68 -29.88
N THR A 572 -6.30 -34.02 -29.00
CA THR A 572 -6.13 -35.38 -28.48
C THR A 572 -6.20 -35.36 -26.96
N GLN A 573 -6.93 -36.31 -26.40
CA GLN A 573 -7.09 -36.46 -24.96
C GLN A 573 -6.69 -37.87 -24.53
N ILE A 574 -6.21 -38.01 -23.30
CA ILE A 574 -5.97 -39.31 -22.67
C ILE A 574 -7.30 -39.75 -22.05
N VAL A 575 -7.83 -40.88 -22.51
CA VAL A 575 -9.13 -41.43 -22.07
C VAL A 575 -8.97 -42.67 -21.19
N GLY A 576 -7.79 -43.28 -21.17
CA GLY A 576 -7.49 -44.40 -20.28
C GLY A 576 -6.00 -44.53 -20.03
N THR A 577 -5.65 -44.90 -18.80
CA THR A 577 -4.27 -45.11 -18.35
C THR A 577 -4.20 -46.39 -17.54
N SER A 578 -3.11 -47.14 -17.70
CA SER A 578 -2.81 -48.32 -16.88
C SER A 578 -1.33 -48.29 -16.52
N TRP A 579 -1.02 -48.22 -15.23
CA TRP A 579 0.35 -48.24 -14.71
C TRP A 579 0.75 -49.66 -14.31
N ASP A 580 1.92 -50.12 -14.77
CA ASP A 580 2.56 -51.31 -14.23
C ASP A 580 3.72 -50.89 -13.31
N SER A 581 3.58 -51.17 -12.01
CA SER A 581 4.60 -50.88 -11.00
C SER A 581 5.86 -51.73 -11.14
N THR A 582 5.76 -52.90 -11.77
CA THR A 582 6.91 -53.81 -11.95
C THR A 582 7.79 -53.33 -13.09
N SER A 583 7.19 -53.06 -14.26
CA SER A 583 7.93 -52.55 -15.41
C SER A 583 8.21 -51.04 -15.34
N LYS A 584 7.51 -50.32 -14.46
CA LYS A 584 7.47 -48.85 -14.38
C LYS A 584 7.12 -48.19 -15.72
N LEU A 585 6.10 -48.72 -16.38
CA LEU A 585 5.62 -48.23 -17.68
C LEU A 585 4.12 -47.99 -17.64
N TRP A 586 3.71 -46.98 -18.38
CA TRP A 586 2.31 -46.68 -18.66
C TRP A 586 1.87 -47.26 -20.00
N THR A 587 0.67 -47.84 -19.99
CA THR A 587 -0.12 -48.07 -21.21
C THR A 587 -1.19 -47.00 -21.30
N ILE A 588 -1.22 -46.27 -22.42
CA ILE A 588 -2.05 -45.07 -22.61
C ILE A 588 -3.03 -45.27 -23.76
N LYS A 589 -4.30 -44.94 -23.52
CA LYS A 589 -5.35 -44.86 -24.53
C LYS A 589 -5.73 -43.40 -24.77
N THR A 590 -5.81 -43.02 -26.04
CA THR A 590 -6.09 -41.65 -26.47
C THR A 590 -7.30 -41.57 -27.38
N GLU A 591 -7.94 -40.40 -27.41
CA GLU A 591 -9.00 -40.05 -28.34
C GLU A 591 -8.67 -38.72 -29.04
N PRO A 592 -8.54 -38.69 -30.39
CA PRO A 592 -8.50 -39.86 -31.28
C PRO A 592 -7.28 -40.75 -30.98
N PRO A 593 -7.32 -42.06 -31.31
CA PRO A 593 -6.22 -42.98 -31.07
C PRO A 593 -4.94 -42.57 -31.80
N ILE A 594 -3.84 -42.50 -31.06
CA ILE A 594 -2.50 -42.33 -31.63
C ILE A 594 -1.99 -43.71 -32.12
N PRO A 595 -1.69 -43.88 -33.42
CA PRO A 595 -1.15 -45.13 -33.94
C PRO A 595 0.21 -45.46 -33.31
N ASP A 596 0.41 -46.74 -32.96
CA ASP A 596 1.68 -47.28 -32.46
C ASP A 596 2.28 -46.52 -31.26
N LEU A 597 1.44 -46.02 -30.35
CA LEU A 597 1.89 -45.37 -29.12
C LEU A 597 2.65 -46.39 -28.24
N PRO A 598 3.96 -46.20 -28.00
CA PRO A 598 4.74 -47.15 -27.21
C PRO A 598 4.39 -47.05 -25.73
N PRO A 599 4.82 -48.03 -24.91
CA PRO A 599 4.81 -47.88 -23.46
C PRO A 599 5.55 -46.61 -23.04
N ILE A 600 4.98 -45.88 -22.08
CA ILE A 600 5.44 -44.55 -21.67
C ILE A 600 6.12 -44.64 -20.31
N ASP A 601 7.33 -44.10 -20.20
CA ASP A 601 8.12 -44.12 -18.97
C ASP A 601 7.60 -43.13 -17.92
N TYR A 602 7.07 -41.99 -18.38
CA TYR A 602 6.62 -40.93 -17.48
C TYR A 602 5.65 -39.94 -18.13
N ILE A 603 4.78 -39.34 -17.32
CA ILE A 603 3.80 -38.34 -17.77
C ILE A 603 3.96 -37.03 -16.98
N TYR A 604 4.15 -35.92 -17.69
CA TYR A 604 4.10 -34.57 -17.12
C TYR A 604 2.78 -33.90 -17.43
N TYR A 605 2.02 -33.56 -16.39
CA TYR A 605 0.80 -32.76 -16.50
C TYR A 605 1.14 -31.29 -16.32
N ALA A 606 1.26 -30.57 -17.44
CA ALA A 606 1.42 -29.12 -17.51
C ALA A 606 0.06 -28.44 -17.71
N THR A 607 -0.95 -28.88 -16.95
CA THR A 607 -2.36 -28.47 -17.09
C THR A 607 -2.69 -27.17 -16.36
N GLY A 608 -1.71 -26.58 -15.68
CA GLY A 608 -1.83 -25.30 -14.99
C GLY A 608 -2.52 -25.41 -13.63
N ALA A 609 -2.71 -24.27 -12.96
CA ALA A 609 -3.38 -24.19 -11.67
C ALA A 609 -4.83 -23.71 -11.82
N LYS A 610 -5.74 -24.30 -11.04
CA LYS A 610 -7.11 -23.82 -10.86
C LYS A 610 -7.13 -22.84 -9.68
N ALA A 611 -7.64 -21.64 -9.93
CA ALA A 611 -7.87 -20.66 -8.86
C ALA A 611 -9.27 -20.92 -8.31
N ASP A 612 -9.32 -21.60 -7.16
CA ASP A 612 -10.56 -21.91 -6.46
C ASP A 612 -10.38 -21.66 -4.96
N ILE A 613 -10.86 -20.50 -4.49
CA ILE A 613 -10.61 -20.04 -3.12
C ILE A 613 -11.23 -20.97 -2.08
N LYS A 614 -12.35 -21.61 -2.42
CA LYS A 614 -13.06 -22.58 -1.56
C LYS A 614 -12.29 -23.90 -1.42
N ALA A 615 -11.43 -24.22 -2.37
CA ALA A 615 -10.58 -25.41 -2.32
C ALA A 615 -9.29 -25.20 -1.50
N MET A 616 -9.01 -23.99 -0.99
CA MET A 616 -7.79 -23.70 -0.23
C MET A 616 -7.88 -24.25 1.20
N PRO A 617 -7.02 -25.20 1.61
CA PRO A 617 -7.08 -25.78 2.95
C PRO A 617 -6.93 -24.75 4.08
N LEU A 618 -6.04 -23.77 3.88
CA LEU A 618 -5.74 -22.73 4.87
C LEU A 618 -6.91 -21.79 5.17
N LEU A 619 -7.90 -21.70 4.29
CA LEU A 619 -9.08 -20.84 4.44
C LEU A 619 -10.31 -21.59 4.93
N LYS A 620 -10.23 -22.92 5.16
CA LYS A 620 -11.39 -23.73 5.51
C LYS A 620 -12.13 -23.21 6.74
N SER A 621 -11.40 -22.86 7.80
CA SER A 621 -11.96 -22.32 9.04
C SER A 621 -12.58 -20.93 8.84
N LEU A 622 -11.92 -20.05 8.07
CA LEU A 622 -12.44 -18.73 7.76
C LEU A 622 -13.71 -18.81 6.90
N LEU A 623 -13.76 -19.69 5.90
CA LEU A 623 -14.93 -19.89 5.04
C LEU A 623 -16.13 -20.46 5.79
N GLN A 624 -15.90 -21.20 6.88
CA GLN A 624 -16.96 -21.71 7.75
C GLN A 624 -17.57 -20.61 8.62
N SER A 625 -16.76 -19.69 9.13
CA SER A 625 -17.22 -18.58 9.99
C SER A 625 -17.70 -17.37 9.19
N HIS A 626 -17.00 -17.04 8.11
CA HIS A 626 -17.20 -15.87 7.26
C HIS A 626 -17.24 -16.30 5.78
N PRO A 627 -18.35 -16.91 5.34
CA PRO A 627 -18.48 -17.38 3.96
C PRO A 627 -18.39 -16.20 2.97
N ILE A 628 -17.83 -16.48 1.80
CA ILE A 628 -17.75 -15.52 0.69
C ILE A 628 -18.38 -16.12 -0.57
N GLU A 629 -19.06 -15.28 -1.33
CA GLU A 629 -19.54 -15.62 -2.66
C GLU A 629 -18.36 -15.82 -3.62
N THR A 630 -18.54 -16.68 -4.61
CA THR A 630 -17.48 -16.99 -5.56
C THR A 630 -18.03 -17.19 -6.96
N VAL A 631 -17.41 -16.54 -7.95
CA VAL A 631 -17.69 -16.77 -9.37
C VAL A 631 -16.50 -17.49 -10.00
N GLY A 632 -16.74 -18.69 -10.52
CA GLY A 632 -15.70 -19.46 -11.20
C GLY A 632 -14.48 -19.82 -10.35
N GLY A 633 -14.65 -19.85 -9.02
CA GLY A 633 -13.62 -20.10 -8.01
C GLY A 633 -12.91 -18.84 -7.49
N LEU A 634 -13.20 -17.66 -8.04
CA LEU A 634 -12.68 -16.38 -7.56
C LEU A 634 -13.62 -15.78 -6.50
N PRO A 635 -13.10 -15.24 -5.38
CA PRO A 635 -13.91 -14.59 -4.35
C PRO A 635 -14.48 -13.24 -4.83
N CYS A 636 -15.75 -12.96 -4.51
CA CYS A 636 -16.40 -11.67 -4.72
C CYS A 636 -15.95 -10.69 -3.62
N LEU A 637 -14.77 -10.08 -3.83
CA LEU A 637 -14.15 -9.15 -2.89
C LEU A 637 -14.78 -7.76 -2.99
N THR A 638 -14.60 -6.96 -1.94
CA THR A 638 -14.84 -5.51 -2.00
C THR A 638 -13.91 -4.81 -3.00
N TYR A 639 -14.20 -3.55 -3.34
CA TYR A 639 -13.37 -2.73 -4.23
C TYR A 639 -11.89 -2.63 -3.81
N ASP A 640 -11.62 -2.61 -2.49
CA ASP A 640 -10.26 -2.55 -1.93
C ASP A 640 -9.57 -3.92 -1.87
N MET A 641 -10.23 -4.95 -2.42
CA MET A 641 -9.83 -6.35 -2.37
C MET A 641 -9.85 -6.94 -0.95
N GLN A 642 -10.64 -6.36 -0.06
CA GLN A 642 -10.97 -6.91 1.26
C GLN A 642 -12.04 -8.01 1.14
N TRP A 643 -11.96 -9.03 2.00
CA TRP A 643 -12.85 -10.20 2.07
C TRP A 643 -14.32 -9.80 2.28
N SER A 644 -14.56 -8.94 3.27
CA SER A 644 -15.83 -8.26 3.52
C SER A 644 -15.52 -6.96 4.27
N LYS A 645 -16.52 -6.10 4.52
CA LYS A 645 -16.30 -4.87 5.31
C LYS A 645 -15.77 -5.16 6.72
N ASP A 646 -16.24 -6.26 7.32
CA ASP A 646 -15.95 -6.63 8.71
C ASP A 646 -14.71 -7.50 8.90
N VAL A 647 -14.24 -8.18 7.84
CA VAL A 647 -13.08 -9.09 7.92
C VAL A 647 -11.88 -8.43 7.24
N PRO A 648 -10.84 -7.99 7.97
CA PRO A 648 -9.67 -7.28 7.41
C PRO A 648 -8.65 -8.25 6.78
N LEU A 649 -9.15 -9.17 5.96
CA LEU A 649 -8.35 -10.03 5.09
C LEU A 649 -8.42 -9.48 3.67
N PHE A 650 -7.26 -9.28 3.05
CA PHE A 650 -7.11 -8.75 1.71
C PHE A 650 -6.57 -9.82 0.78
N VAL A 651 -6.92 -9.76 -0.50
CA VAL A 651 -6.47 -10.74 -1.49
C VAL A 651 -5.77 -10.05 -2.64
N ALA A 652 -4.58 -10.52 -2.99
CA ALA A 652 -3.78 -10.00 -4.10
C ALA A 652 -3.53 -11.07 -5.18
N GLY A 653 -3.20 -10.62 -6.39
CA GLY A 653 -2.86 -11.49 -7.50
C GLY A 653 -4.08 -12.14 -8.15
N ARG A 654 -3.93 -13.39 -8.63
CA ARG A 654 -4.94 -14.07 -9.46
C ARG A 654 -6.32 -14.20 -8.79
N PHE A 655 -6.37 -14.37 -7.47
CA PHE A 655 -7.64 -14.49 -6.74
C PHE A 655 -8.41 -13.16 -6.68
N ALA A 656 -7.74 -12.01 -6.86
CA ALA A 656 -8.38 -10.71 -6.98
C ALA A 656 -8.84 -10.39 -8.42
N GLY A 657 -8.94 -11.41 -9.28
CA GLY A 657 -9.26 -11.26 -10.71
C GLY A 657 -10.57 -10.51 -10.98
N LEU A 658 -11.61 -10.74 -10.18
CA LEU A 658 -12.90 -10.05 -10.34
C LEU A 658 -12.80 -8.53 -10.13
N GLN A 659 -11.81 -8.04 -9.38
CA GLN A 659 -11.59 -6.62 -9.14
C GLN A 659 -10.51 -6.00 -10.03
N LEU A 660 -9.47 -6.77 -10.37
CA LEU A 660 -8.30 -6.32 -11.14
C LEU A 660 -8.35 -6.65 -12.64
N GLY A 661 -9.26 -7.51 -13.06
CA GLY A 661 -9.39 -7.96 -14.44
C GLY A 661 -8.35 -9.02 -14.86
N PRO A 662 -8.21 -9.25 -16.18
CA PRO A 662 -7.37 -10.34 -16.72
C PRO A 662 -5.89 -10.24 -16.37
N VAL A 663 -5.41 -9.04 -16.00
CA VAL A 663 -4.01 -8.74 -15.65
C VAL A 663 -3.67 -9.06 -14.19
N ALA A 664 -4.64 -9.52 -13.39
CA ALA A 664 -4.50 -9.76 -11.95
C ALA A 664 -3.35 -10.72 -11.60
N ALA A 665 -3.05 -11.70 -12.46
CA ALA A 665 -1.99 -12.68 -12.24
C ALA A 665 -0.57 -12.19 -12.61
N ASN A 666 -0.43 -10.92 -13.01
CA ASN A 666 0.76 -10.37 -13.63
C ASN A 666 1.36 -9.23 -12.79
N LEU A 667 2.52 -8.70 -13.20
CA LEU A 667 3.17 -7.58 -12.50
C LEU A 667 2.32 -6.30 -12.49
N GLU A 668 1.50 -6.09 -13.53
CA GLU A 668 0.56 -4.98 -13.56
C GLU A 668 -0.53 -5.13 -12.48
N GLY A 669 -1.16 -6.31 -12.39
CA GLY A 669 -2.12 -6.63 -11.34
C GLY A 669 -1.50 -6.58 -9.94
N ALA A 670 -0.22 -6.96 -9.79
CA ALA A 670 0.50 -6.83 -8.54
C ALA A 670 0.61 -5.36 -8.08
N ARG A 671 0.93 -4.43 -9.01
CA ARG A 671 1.01 -2.99 -8.72
C ARG A 671 -0.36 -2.39 -8.41
N ALA A 672 -1.34 -2.60 -9.28
CA ALA A 672 -2.70 -2.09 -9.09
C ALA A 672 -3.33 -2.65 -7.81
N GLY A 673 -3.08 -3.93 -7.52
CA GLY A 673 -3.49 -4.60 -6.30
C GLY A 673 -2.87 -3.97 -5.06
N ALA A 674 -1.54 -3.83 -5.05
CA ALA A 674 -0.83 -3.24 -3.92
C ALA A 674 -1.32 -1.84 -3.56
N GLU A 675 -1.66 -1.00 -4.55
CA GLU A 675 -2.17 0.35 -4.29
C GLU A 675 -3.49 0.32 -3.52
N ARG A 676 -4.52 -0.38 -4.02
CA ARG A 676 -5.85 -0.40 -3.38
C ARG A 676 -5.81 -1.04 -1.99
N ILE A 677 -5.07 -2.14 -1.83
CA ILE A 677 -4.87 -2.78 -0.52
C ILE A 677 -4.20 -1.81 0.45
N SER A 678 -3.15 -1.10 0.01
CA SER A 678 -2.38 -0.23 0.90
C SER A 678 -3.19 0.94 1.44
N TRP A 679 -4.08 1.54 0.63
CA TRP A 679 -4.94 2.62 1.10
C TRP A 679 -5.87 2.13 2.21
N ARG A 680 -6.57 1.02 1.98
CA ARG A 680 -7.50 0.49 2.97
C ARG A 680 -6.80 -0.03 4.23
N LEU A 681 -5.62 -0.64 4.10
CA LEU A 681 -4.82 -1.03 5.25
C LEU A 681 -4.38 0.17 6.10
N GLN A 682 -4.00 1.28 5.47
CA GLN A 682 -3.62 2.50 6.18
C GLN A 682 -4.81 3.09 6.93
N GLU A 683 -6.01 3.12 6.33
CA GLU A 683 -7.24 3.55 7.01
C GLU A 683 -7.51 2.69 8.25
N ILE A 684 -7.59 1.37 8.09
CA ILE A 684 -7.89 0.45 9.20
C ILE A 684 -6.88 0.60 10.34
N LEU A 685 -5.58 0.67 10.02
CA LEU A 685 -4.53 0.75 11.04
C LEU A 685 -4.45 2.15 11.68
N GLU A 686 -4.75 3.23 10.96
CA GLU A 686 -4.78 4.60 11.51
C GLU A 686 -6.06 4.92 12.28
N ASP A 687 -7.16 4.23 12.01
CA ASP A 687 -8.40 4.31 12.79
C ASP A 687 -8.25 3.58 14.13
N ILE A 688 -7.55 2.43 14.16
CA ILE A 688 -7.26 1.72 15.42
C ILE A 688 -6.31 2.52 16.33
N ASP A 689 -5.34 3.26 15.77
CA ASP A 689 -4.52 4.22 16.55
C ASP A 689 -5.35 5.42 17.07
N ARG A 690 -6.55 5.63 16.51
CA ARG A 690 -7.50 6.71 16.85
C ARG A 690 -8.72 6.24 17.62
N ASP A 691 -8.83 4.96 17.98
CA ASP A 691 -9.89 4.36 18.83
C ASP A 691 -9.84 4.85 20.30
N GLY A 692 -9.48 6.11 20.51
CA GLY A 692 -9.96 6.94 21.61
C GLY A 692 -11.16 7.83 21.23
N ASP A 693 -11.49 8.05 19.96
CA ASP A 693 -12.69 8.80 19.53
C ASP A 693 -12.87 8.77 18.00
N CYS A 694 -13.99 8.25 17.47
CA CYS A 694 -14.75 8.74 16.29
C CYS A 694 -15.42 7.64 15.43
N ASN A 695 -16.73 7.44 15.62
CA ASN A 695 -17.60 6.71 14.66
C ASN A 695 -18.14 7.60 13.51
N GLU A 696 -17.99 8.94 13.58
CA GLU A 696 -18.63 9.87 12.60
C GLU A 696 -17.84 10.06 11.28
N LEU A 697 -16.52 9.85 11.27
CA LEU A 697 -15.67 10.04 10.07
C LEU A 697 -15.79 8.88 9.07
N VAL A 698 -16.01 7.66 9.56
CA VAL A 698 -16.22 6.46 8.73
C VAL A 698 -17.49 6.62 7.88
N ASP A 699 -18.55 7.18 8.48
CA ASP A 699 -19.85 7.36 7.83
C ASP A 699 -19.82 8.45 6.73
N GLU A 700 -18.98 9.47 6.89
CA GLU A 700 -18.78 10.53 5.90
C GLU A 700 -17.87 10.07 4.75
N MET A 701 -16.85 9.25 5.05
CA MET A 701 -15.97 8.66 4.04
C MET A 701 -16.64 7.53 3.26
N ASP A 702 -17.49 6.70 3.88
CA ASP A 702 -18.31 5.71 3.18
C ASP A 702 -19.31 6.39 2.22
N LYS A 703 -19.85 7.55 2.59
CA LYS A 703 -20.68 8.39 1.68
C LYS A 703 -19.86 8.99 0.53
N LEU A 704 -18.61 9.39 0.77
CA LEU A 704 -17.68 9.85 -0.28
C LEU A 704 -17.25 8.70 -1.19
N ARG A 705 -17.14 7.48 -0.65
CA ARG A 705 -16.79 6.25 -1.37
C ARG A 705 -17.94 5.74 -2.23
N GLU A 706 -19.17 5.70 -1.71
CA GLU A 706 -20.35 5.45 -2.54
C GLU A 706 -20.51 6.52 -3.63
N ARG A 707 -20.14 7.78 -3.35
CA ARG A 707 -20.04 8.81 -4.38
C ARG A 707 -18.91 8.57 -5.36
N ALA A 708 -17.75 8.07 -4.94
CA ALA A 708 -16.63 7.75 -5.82
C ALA A 708 -16.94 6.54 -6.71
N GLU A 709 -17.58 5.50 -6.19
CA GLU A 709 -18.10 4.35 -6.93
C GLU A 709 -19.17 4.79 -7.95
N ARG A 710 -20.07 5.72 -7.57
CA ARG A 710 -21.04 6.36 -8.49
C ARG A 710 -20.41 7.38 -9.44
N SER A 711 -19.30 8.01 -9.09
CA SER A 711 -18.66 9.05 -9.90
C SER A 711 -17.64 8.44 -10.86
N TRP A 712 -17.03 7.30 -10.56
CA TRP A 712 -16.20 6.54 -11.52
C TRP A 712 -17.02 5.95 -12.65
N THR A 713 -18.25 5.52 -12.37
CA THR A 713 -19.24 5.14 -13.39
C THR A 713 -19.67 6.34 -14.24
N HIS A 714 -19.61 7.58 -13.72
CA HIS A 714 -19.96 8.80 -14.46
C HIS A 714 -18.77 9.56 -15.10
N LEU A 715 -17.53 9.47 -14.58
CA LEU A 715 -16.37 10.22 -15.08
C LEU A 715 -15.84 9.68 -16.41
N ASN A 716 -16.12 8.41 -16.74
CA ASN A 716 -15.83 7.87 -18.07
C ASN A 716 -16.95 8.15 -19.10
N MET A 717 -18.05 8.79 -18.68
CA MET A 717 -19.09 9.29 -19.58
C MET A 717 -18.69 10.64 -20.21
N PHE A 718 -17.61 11.28 -19.74
CA PHE A 718 -17.13 12.57 -20.25
C PHE A 718 -15.97 12.49 -21.27
N ASP A 719 -15.51 11.28 -21.64
CA ASP A 719 -14.73 11.08 -22.87
C ASP A 719 -15.60 10.68 -24.08
N THR A 720 -16.91 10.53 -23.89
CA THR A 720 -17.90 10.39 -24.97
C THR A 720 -18.54 11.73 -25.34
N VAL A 721 -17.76 12.69 -25.85
CA VAL A 721 -18.32 13.81 -26.65
C VAL A 721 -17.46 14.10 -27.88
N SER A 722 -18.13 14.05 -29.05
CA SER A 722 -17.72 14.44 -30.40
C SER A 722 -17.07 13.39 -31.32
N VAL A 723 -17.84 12.36 -31.66
CA VAL A 723 -18.04 12.08 -33.09
C VAL A 723 -19.51 12.38 -33.38
N GLY A 724 -19.80 13.67 -33.61
CA GLY A 724 -21.09 14.08 -34.12
C GLY A 724 -21.25 13.58 -35.55
N GLY A 725 -22.39 12.92 -35.81
CA GLY A 725 -22.94 12.84 -37.15
C GLY A 725 -23.40 14.22 -37.57
N ASP A 726 -22.88 14.71 -38.69
CA ASP A 726 -23.58 14.81 -39.97
C ASP A 726 -22.55 14.89 -41.11
#